data_AF-A0A2U9IL27-F1
#
_entry.id   AF-A0A2U9IL27-F1
#
_cell.length_a   1.000
_cell.length_b   1.000
_cell.length_c   1.000
_cell.angle_alpha   90.00
_cell.angle_beta   90.00
_cell.angle_gamma   90.00
#
_symmetry.space_group_name_H-M   'P 1'
#
loop_
_entity.id
_entity.type
_entity.pdbx_description
1 polymer ?
#
loop_
_entity_poly.entity_id
_entity_poly.type
_entity_poly.pdbx_seq_one_letter_code
_entity_poly.pdbx_strand_id
1 'polypeptide(L)'
;MVVRYQLISKRYNYIVMEFVRLNYTDLNNYQPLMIIAPTGSGKTFAMIKYALSENNYNKIIFALPTKAAIREVFTKIKNFTDNVGRDDSDARLDDNFNPTEIWNNKKIIVTSYERLLSSIITSQDLFQNSLIIIDEAHLLLYHGRNCIIQEILAYYKFLRNERKFKINIVLLSATMPEVENLSLYLEAKVIQMEKRPIEIEIKRVKVEEFIGKQEKSRKGEFLDPIYSNYYLRKAIAFINYVKKGEINLSDYKQFLVYTNTRRSAEEIAELIQKELKVNTTYHHAGLPIERRKQIEDDMRKGKIKNKEEEERKESQTNLQPFYKIIVATDTLSLSINTNVDAVVILALKRFNPAKTYVEPSTIAQIIGRAGRPGYSRRGLAIIFEEKDEHKIVDKALNKEYGTIKEPLDYAQTVLRWIYTKKNIDLLSKYGYNYSPGKIKEAITYLENIKAINKTTNGKYEVTPLGEIFSYELVPKIGMNLLKIIIKFDQTVENENPLSRSILYAFSYSFTVDEEGKNRYSLQKDSVFLKYLGELKGKLNKYAYQRIGIKVEPPDCFYSILEYPNLIPTDNLAESLRKSAEIIFQLSRRGIIDKKLQKSSLFLMNLMREYRKLLIRERDIIKRESQTEIEKFLESSFSKEKFLEIM
;
A
#
# COMPACT_ATOMS: atom_id res chain seq x y z
N MET A 1 -26.08 1.94 -36.34
CA MET A 1 -25.81 0.78 -37.21
C MET A 1 -25.60 -0.45 -36.33
N VAL A 2 -26.60 -1.35 -36.32
CA VAL A 2 -26.61 -2.60 -35.54
C VAL A 2 -25.85 -3.64 -36.34
N VAL A 3 -24.57 -3.92 -36.03
CA VAL A 3 -23.84 -5.05 -36.64
C VAL A 3 -22.81 -5.63 -35.66
N ARG A 4 -23.00 -6.93 -35.35
CA ARG A 4 -22.04 -7.92 -34.78
C ARG A 4 -21.56 -7.76 -33.32
N TYR A 5 -22.38 -8.18 -32.36
CA TYR A 5 -21.89 -8.69 -31.07
C TYR A 5 -22.57 -10.01 -30.61
N GLN A 6 -23.22 -10.73 -31.53
CA GLN A 6 -23.92 -11.99 -31.24
C GLN A 6 -23.07 -13.27 -31.37
N LEU A 7 -21.74 -13.16 -31.56
CA LEU A 7 -20.88 -14.34 -31.81
C LEU A 7 -19.98 -14.77 -30.65
N ILE A 8 -20.00 -14.11 -29.50
CA ILE A 8 -19.27 -14.59 -28.30
C ILE A 8 -20.21 -15.29 -27.29
N SER A 9 -21.53 -15.15 -27.43
CA SER A 9 -22.50 -15.70 -26.47
C SER A 9 -22.99 -17.13 -26.74
N LYS A 10 -22.67 -17.74 -27.89
CA LYS A 10 -23.21 -19.06 -28.28
C LYS A 10 -22.34 -20.28 -27.92
N ARG A 11 -21.15 -20.09 -27.33
CA ARG A 11 -20.25 -21.21 -26.98
C ARG A 11 -20.10 -21.51 -25.50
N TYR A 12 -20.75 -20.74 -24.64
CA TYR A 12 -20.73 -20.94 -23.20
C TYR A 12 -22.10 -20.61 -22.60
N ASN A 13 -22.74 -21.59 -21.98
CA ASN A 13 -23.90 -21.39 -21.11
C ASN A 13 -23.48 -20.61 -19.87
N TYR A 14 -23.28 -19.29 -19.99
CA TYR A 14 -23.12 -18.41 -18.83
C TYR A 14 -24.46 -17.82 -18.46
N ILE A 15 -24.90 -18.14 -17.23
CA ILE A 15 -25.93 -17.42 -16.49
C ILE A 15 -25.58 -15.93 -16.55
N VAL A 16 -26.55 -15.08 -16.93
CA VAL A 16 -26.40 -13.62 -16.96
C VAL A 16 -26.14 -13.14 -15.53
N MET A 17 -24.87 -12.95 -15.16
CA MET A 17 -24.50 -12.36 -13.88
C MET A 17 -24.77 -10.86 -13.91
N GLU A 18 -25.40 -10.31 -12.87
CA GLU A 18 -25.57 -8.87 -12.67
C GLU A 18 -24.19 -8.21 -12.42
N PHE A 19 -23.57 -7.68 -13.47
CA PHE A 19 -22.37 -6.83 -13.38
C PHE A 19 -22.76 -5.34 -13.39
N VAL A 20 -21.87 -4.49 -12.86
CA VAL A 20 -22.03 -3.03 -12.92
C VAL A 20 -22.24 -2.58 -14.37
N ARG A 21 -23.35 -1.87 -14.62
CA ARG A 21 -23.66 -1.22 -15.90
C ARG A 21 -23.47 0.29 -15.75
N LEU A 22 -22.68 0.88 -16.65
CA LEU A 22 -22.44 2.32 -16.69
C LEU A 22 -23.28 2.96 -17.77
N ASN A 23 -23.90 4.10 -17.47
CA ASN A 23 -24.43 4.98 -18.49
C ASN A 23 -23.31 5.89 -18.99
N TYR A 24 -22.84 5.66 -20.22
CA TYR A 24 -21.75 6.44 -20.80
C TYR A 24 -22.15 7.91 -21.01
N THR A 25 -23.45 8.20 -21.12
CA THR A 25 -23.97 9.57 -21.22
C THR A 25 -23.68 10.38 -19.96
N ASP A 26 -23.87 9.79 -18.78
CA ASP A 26 -23.59 10.46 -17.50
C ASP A 26 -22.10 10.84 -17.44
N LEU A 27 -21.21 9.91 -17.79
CA LEU A 27 -19.77 10.15 -17.82
C LEU A 27 -19.40 11.20 -18.89
N ASN A 28 -19.92 11.10 -20.10
CA ASN A 28 -19.64 12.06 -21.18
C ASN A 28 -20.17 13.48 -20.89
N ASN A 29 -21.17 13.60 -20.01
CA ASN A 29 -21.69 14.87 -19.49
C ASN A 29 -20.96 15.36 -18.24
N TYR A 30 -19.84 14.74 -17.86
CA TYR A 30 -19.04 15.10 -16.69
C TYR A 30 -19.83 15.02 -15.37
N GLN A 31 -20.81 14.11 -15.27
CA GLN A 31 -21.51 13.80 -14.03
C GLN A 31 -20.59 12.97 -13.12
N PRO A 32 -20.28 13.42 -11.90
CA PRO A 32 -19.53 12.62 -10.94
C PRO A 32 -20.34 11.40 -10.53
N LEU A 33 -19.67 10.25 -10.38
CA LEU A 33 -20.32 9.01 -10.00
C LEU A 33 -19.71 8.41 -8.74
N MET A 34 -20.55 7.83 -7.89
CA MET A 34 -20.15 6.95 -6.81
C MET A 34 -20.68 5.56 -7.10
N ILE A 35 -19.80 4.61 -7.39
CA ILE A 35 -20.16 3.23 -7.72
C ILE A 35 -19.85 2.34 -6.53
N ILE A 36 -20.92 1.96 -5.82
CA ILE A 36 -20.88 1.11 -4.64
C ILE A 36 -21.41 -0.25 -5.03
N ALA A 37 -20.51 -1.21 -5.22
CA ALA A 37 -20.88 -2.56 -5.62
C ALA A 37 -19.94 -3.59 -4.98
N PRO A 38 -20.43 -4.78 -4.63
CA PRO A 38 -19.62 -5.81 -3.99
C PRO A 38 -18.31 -6.16 -4.72
N THR A 39 -17.34 -6.70 -3.98
CA THR A 39 -16.12 -7.23 -4.58
C THR A 39 -16.46 -8.36 -5.55
N GLY A 40 -15.89 -8.31 -6.75
CA GLY A 40 -16.22 -9.22 -7.85
C GLY A 40 -17.31 -8.73 -8.81
N SER A 41 -18.02 -7.63 -8.51
CA SER A 41 -19.08 -7.09 -9.40
C SER A 41 -18.57 -6.31 -10.62
N GLY A 42 -17.25 -6.30 -10.86
CA GLY A 42 -16.65 -5.74 -12.07
C GLY A 42 -16.52 -4.21 -12.13
N LYS A 43 -16.56 -3.49 -10.99
CA LYS A 43 -16.44 -2.01 -10.91
C LYS A 43 -15.30 -1.44 -11.77
N THR A 44 -14.07 -1.88 -11.48
CA THR A 44 -12.86 -1.44 -12.18
C THR A 44 -12.89 -1.83 -13.65
N PHE A 45 -13.43 -3.01 -13.98
CA PHE A 45 -13.54 -3.48 -15.36
C PHE A 45 -14.54 -2.68 -16.19
N ALA A 46 -15.65 -2.24 -15.59
CA ALA A 46 -16.61 -1.37 -16.25
C ALA A 46 -15.96 -0.03 -16.62
N MET A 47 -15.15 0.53 -15.72
CA MET A 47 -14.38 1.75 -16.00
C MET A 47 -13.28 1.55 -17.05
N ILE A 48 -12.59 0.39 -17.04
CA ILE A 48 -11.62 0.04 -18.10
C ILE A 48 -12.30 0.02 -19.47
N LYS A 49 -13.49 -0.60 -19.58
CA LYS A 49 -14.26 -0.61 -20.83
C LYS A 49 -14.59 0.81 -21.32
N TYR A 50 -15.03 1.67 -20.41
CA TYR A 50 -15.32 3.07 -20.74
C TYR A 50 -14.05 3.83 -21.18
N ALA A 51 -12.93 3.59 -20.50
CA ALA A 51 -11.66 4.25 -20.84
C ALA A 51 -11.15 3.87 -22.23
N LEU A 52 -11.41 2.63 -22.65
CA LEU A 52 -11.06 2.08 -23.97
C LEU A 52 -12.10 2.41 -25.05
N SER A 53 -13.30 2.86 -24.69
CA SER A 53 -14.31 3.28 -25.66
C SER A 53 -14.05 4.69 -26.17
N GLU A 54 -14.80 5.10 -27.18
CA GLU A 54 -14.85 6.52 -27.57
C GLU A 54 -15.44 7.33 -26.41
N ASN A 55 -14.74 8.39 -26.01
CA ASN A 55 -15.09 9.26 -24.88
C ASN A 55 -14.51 10.65 -25.08
N ASN A 56 -15.09 11.63 -24.38
CA ASN A 56 -14.76 13.05 -24.53
C ASN A 56 -13.53 13.49 -23.74
N TYR A 57 -12.84 12.58 -23.04
CA TYR A 57 -11.73 12.92 -22.15
C TYR A 57 -10.37 12.88 -22.86
N ASN A 58 -9.55 13.90 -22.62
CA ASN A 58 -8.15 13.91 -23.08
C ASN A 58 -7.26 13.05 -22.19
N LYS A 59 -7.63 12.90 -20.91
CA LYS A 59 -6.89 12.11 -19.92
C LYS A 59 -7.83 11.29 -19.05
N ILE A 60 -7.51 10.02 -18.81
CA ILE A 60 -8.25 9.14 -17.90
C ILE A 60 -7.26 8.54 -16.91
N ILE A 61 -7.43 8.83 -15.63
CA ILE A 61 -6.49 8.45 -14.58
C ILE A 61 -7.14 7.44 -13.65
N PHE A 62 -6.56 6.24 -13.55
CA PHE A 62 -6.87 5.25 -12.55
C PHE A 62 -5.91 5.40 -11.37
N ALA A 63 -6.41 5.83 -10.21
CA ALA A 63 -5.63 5.89 -8.98
C ALA A 63 -6.01 4.73 -8.06
N LEU A 64 -5.02 3.89 -7.72
CA LEU A 64 -5.22 2.66 -6.98
C LEU A 64 -4.34 2.60 -5.72
N PRO A 65 -4.76 1.86 -4.69
CA PRO A 65 -4.09 1.86 -3.39
C PRO A 65 -2.80 1.05 -3.32
N THR A 66 -2.62 0.05 -4.18
CA THR A 66 -1.51 -0.90 -4.06
C THR A 66 -0.77 -1.07 -5.39
N LYS A 67 0.54 -1.32 -5.31
CA LYS A 67 1.38 -1.60 -6.49
C LYS A 67 0.87 -2.80 -7.29
N ALA A 68 0.31 -3.81 -6.61
CA ALA A 68 -0.27 -4.99 -7.25
C ALA A 68 -1.50 -4.62 -8.10
N ALA A 69 -2.41 -3.80 -7.54
CA ALA A 69 -3.58 -3.34 -8.25
C ALA A 69 -3.24 -2.44 -9.44
N ILE A 70 -2.27 -1.53 -9.25
CA ILE A 70 -1.75 -0.68 -10.33
C ILE A 70 -1.23 -1.52 -11.48
N ARG A 71 -0.37 -2.52 -11.19
CA ARG A 71 0.14 -3.45 -12.20
C ARG A 71 -0.97 -4.19 -12.91
N GLU A 72 -1.94 -4.70 -12.18
CA GLU A 72 -3.03 -5.48 -12.75
C GLU A 72 -3.88 -4.67 -13.73
N VAL A 73 -4.32 -3.48 -13.31
CA VAL A 73 -5.12 -2.58 -14.17
C VAL A 73 -4.28 -2.12 -15.37
N PHE A 74 -3.02 -1.76 -15.15
CA PHE A 74 -2.11 -1.40 -16.23
C PHE A 74 -1.95 -2.51 -17.26
N THR A 75 -1.63 -3.74 -16.84
CA THR A 75 -1.47 -4.89 -17.75
C THR A 75 -2.77 -5.17 -18.52
N LYS A 76 -3.93 -5.11 -17.84
CA LYS A 76 -5.22 -5.30 -18.51
C LYS A 76 -5.47 -4.28 -19.60
N ILE A 77 -5.19 -3.00 -19.36
CA ILE A 77 -5.38 -1.93 -20.36
C ILE A 77 -4.33 -2.03 -21.46
N LYS A 78 -3.07 -2.32 -21.09
CA LYS A 78 -1.93 -2.44 -22.00
C LYS A 78 -2.12 -3.54 -23.05
N ASN A 79 -2.86 -4.60 -22.72
CA ASN A 79 -3.25 -5.64 -23.67
C ASN A 79 -4.17 -5.15 -24.80
N PHE A 80 -4.83 -4.00 -24.65
CA PHE A 80 -5.74 -3.43 -25.65
C PHE A 80 -5.21 -2.14 -26.28
N THR A 81 -4.29 -1.42 -25.64
CA THR A 81 -3.75 -0.15 -26.19
C THR A 81 -2.37 0.19 -25.64
N ASP A 82 -1.53 0.79 -26.48
CA ASP A 82 -0.25 1.39 -26.07
C ASP A 82 -0.38 2.82 -25.52
N ASN A 83 -1.58 3.39 -25.60
CA ASN A 83 -1.89 4.73 -25.09
C ASN A 83 -2.18 4.73 -23.57
N VAL A 84 -1.45 3.90 -22.84
CA VAL A 84 -1.50 3.76 -21.39
C VAL A 84 -0.10 3.91 -20.79
N GLY A 85 -0.01 4.67 -19.71
CA GLY A 85 1.18 4.86 -18.89
C GLY A 85 0.98 4.35 -17.47
N ARG A 86 2.09 3.98 -16.81
CA ARG A 86 2.10 3.55 -15.41
C ARG A 86 3.03 4.45 -14.61
N ASP A 87 2.56 5.03 -13.51
CA ASP A 87 3.39 5.81 -12.58
C ASP A 87 3.21 5.31 -11.14
N ASP A 88 4.18 4.51 -10.68
CA ASP A 88 4.28 4.10 -9.28
C ASP A 88 5.75 3.97 -8.87
N SER A 89 5.99 3.69 -7.58
CA SER A 89 7.34 3.59 -7.03
C SER A 89 8.23 2.53 -7.70
N ASP A 90 7.65 1.49 -8.30
CA ASP A 90 8.41 0.42 -8.95
C ASP A 90 8.64 0.77 -10.43
N ALA A 91 7.69 1.44 -11.08
CA ALA A 91 7.87 1.95 -12.44
C ALA A 91 9.01 2.99 -12.50
N ARG A 92 9.10 3.88 -11.49
CA ARG A 92 10.16 4.90 -11.36
C ARG A 92 11.58 4.36 -11.16
N LEU A 93 11.73 3.05 -10.93
CA LEU A 93 13.06 2.45 -10.79
C LEU A 93 13.70 2.16 -12.15
N ASP A 94 12.93 2.08 -13.24
CA ASP A 94 13.46 1.91 -14.59
C ASP A 94 14.35 3.10 -14.98
N ASP A 95 15.46 2.82 -15.66
CA ASP A 95 16.46 3.82 -16.04
C ASP A 95 15.91 4.84 -17.04
N ASN A 96 15.01 4.39 -17.91
CA ASN A 96 14.37 5.22 -18.93
C ASN A 96 13.03 5.79 -18.45
N PHE A 97 12.71 5.71 -17.16
CA PHE A 97 11.43 6.22 -16.66
C PHE A 97 11.42 7.75 -16.63
N ASN A 98 10.54 8.36 -17.43
CA ASN A 98 10.27 9.78 -17.41
C ASN A 98 8.80 10.05 -17.05
N PRO A 99 8.49 10.54 -15.82
CA PRO A 99 7.11 10.82 -15.44
C PRO A 99 6.49 11.89 -16.34
N THR A 100 7.21 12.95 -16.66
CA THR A 100 6.71 14.05 -17.48
C THR A 100 6.32 13.57 -18.88
N GLU A 101 7.14 12.72 -19.49
CA GLU A 101 6.81 12.12 -20.79
C GLU A 101 5.56 11.25 -20.72
N ILE A 102 5.47 10.37 -19.71
CA ILE A 102 4.31 9.50 -19.49
C ILE A 102 3.04 10.33 -19.32
N TRP A 103 3.08 11.30 -18.41
CA TRP A 103 1.94 12.15 -18.08
C TRP A 103 1.56 13.09 -19.21
N ASN A 104 2.46 13.46 -20.12
CA ASN A 104 2.13 14.27 -21.29
C ASN A 104 1.55 13.43 -22.43
N ASN A 105 2.21 12.31 -22.75
CA ASN A 105 1.99 11.58 -24.01
C ASN A 105 0.91 10.49 -23.92
N LYS A 106 0.57 10.00 -22.72
CA LYS A 106 -0.41 8.92 -22.57
C LYS A 106 -1.80 9.47 -22.21
N LYS A 107 -2.83 8.98 -22.91
CA LYS A 107 -4.25 9.28 -22.62
C LYS A 107 -4.68 8.62 -21.32
N ILE A 108 -4.32 7.36 -21.11
CA ILE A 108 -4.69 6.62 -19.90
C ILE A 108 -3.48 6.54 -18.96
N ILE A 109 -3.67 6.86 -17.69
CA ILE A 109 -2.62 6.77 -16.66
C ILE A 109 -3.11 5.83 -15.55
N VAL A 110 -2.28 4.87 -15.14
CA VAL A 110 -2.54 4.01 -13.99
C VAL A 110 -1.47 4.29 -12.93
N THR A 111 -1.91 4.76 -11.76
CA THR A 111 -1.03 5.41 -10.77
C THR A 111 -1.46 5.14 -9.33
N SER A 112 -0.61 5.50 -8.37
CA SER A 112 -1.02 5.56 -6.95
C SER A 112 -1.68 6.90 -6.60
N TYR A 113 -2.36 6.99 -5.46
CA TYR A 113 -2.95 8.25 -4.97
C TYR A 113 -1.89 9.34 -4.77
N GLU A 114 -0.74 8.99 -4.21
CA GLU A 114 0.36 9.90 -3.94
C GLU A 114 0.91 10.54 -5.23
N ARG A 115 1.07 9.72 -6.27
CA ARG A 115 1.58 10.15 -7.58
C ARG A 115 0.54 10.97 -8.36
N LEU A 116 -0.74 10.62 -8.26
CA LEU A 116 -1.83 11.46 -8.77
C LEU A 116 -1.81 12.84 -8.09
N LEU A 117 -1.80 12.88 -6.76
CA LEU A 117 -1.79 14.13 -6.02
C LEU A 117 -0.56 15.00 -6.36
N SER A 118 0.62 14.39 -6.44
CA SER A 118 1.85 15.06 -6.89
C SER A 118 1.67 15.72 -8.25
N SER A 119 1.08 15.00 -9.21
CA SER A 119 0.84 15.51 -10.58
C SER A 119 -0.22 16.62 -10.61
N ILE A 120 -1.29 16.52 -9.81
CA ILE A 120 -2.27 17.60 -9.65
C ILE A 120 -1.62 18.87 -9.10
N ILE A 121 -0.67 18.74 -8.16
CA ILE A 121 0.02 19.88 -7.56
C ILE A 121 0.95 20.56 -8.57
N THR A 122 1.74 19.79 -9.32
CA THR A 122 2.78 20.33 -10.23
C THR A 122 2.28 20.72 -11.61
N SER A 123 1.23 20.07 -12.11
CA SER A 123 0.88 20.09 -13.54
C SER A 123 -0.64 20.12 -13.74
N GLN A 124 -1.31 21.11 -13.13
CA GLN A 124 -2.78 21.26 -13.15
C GLN A 124 -3.36 21.27 -14.56
N ASP A 125 -2.67 21.85 -15.54
CA ASP A 125 -3.16 21.96 -16.92
C ASP A 125 -3.35 20.60 -17.61
N LEU A 126 -2.67 19.56 -17.16
CA LEU A 126 -2.89 18.18 -17.66
C LEU A 126 -4.29 17.66 -17.34
N PHE A 127 -4.99 18.30 -16.40
CA PHE A 127 -6.31 17.89 -15.92
C PHE A 127 -7.47 18.72 -16.51
N GLN A 128 -7.21 19.66 -17.44
CA GLN A 128 -8.22 20.55 -18.04
C GLN A 128 -9.44 19.81 -18.62
N ASN A 129 -9.23 18.63 -19.22
CA ASN A 129 -10.28 17.74 -19.71
C ASN A 129 -9.95 16.29 -19.31
N SER A 130 -10.32 15.90 -18.10
CA SER A 130 -9.87 14.65 -17.51
C SER A 130 -10.92 13.93 -16.66
N LEU A 131 -10.79 12.60 -16.57
CA LEU A 131 -11.57 11.74 -15.70
C LEU A 131 -10.64 11.11 -14.66
N ILE A 132 -10.88 11.39 -13.37
CA ILE A 132 -10.18 10.76 -12.25
C ILE A 132 -11.02 9.60 -11.72
N ILE A 133 -10.44 8.41 -11.64
CA ILE A 133 -11.07 7.21 -11.10
C ILE A 133 -10.31 6.82 -9.84
N ILE A 134 -10.94 6.99 -8.68
CA ILE A 134 -10.38 6.57 -7.38
C ILE A 134 -10.95 5.20 -7.06
N ASP A 135 -10.13 4.16 -7.21
CA ASP A 135 -10.50 2.81 -6.78
C ASP A 135 -10.34 2.66 -5.26
N GLU A 136 -11.08 1.75 -4.64
CA GLU A 136 -11.10 1.53 -3.18
C GLU A 136 -11.27 2.80 -2.34
N ALA A 137 -12.20 3.66 -2.75
CA ALA A 137 -12.47 4.94 -2.10
C ALA A 137 -12.92 4.83 -0.62
N HIS A 138 -13.29 3.63 -0.14
CA HIS A 138 -13.46 3.35 1.30
C HIS A 138 -12.23 3.68 2.15
N LEU A 139 -11.04 3.78 1.54
CA LEU A 139 -9.82 4.16 2.24
C LEU A 139 -9.88 5.58 2.84
N LEU A 140 -10.91 6.35 2.52
CA LEU A 140 -11.32 7.54 3.28
C LEU A 140 -11.55 7.28 4.78
N LEU A 141 -11.88 6.04 5.18
CA LEU A 141 -12.03 5.64 6.58
C LEU A 141 -10.71 5.36 7.31
N TYR A 142 -9.63 5.11 6.56
CA TYR A 142 -8.38 4.60 7.13
C TYR A 142 -7.43 5.75 7.42
N HIS A 143 -6.95 5.81 8.67
CA HIS A 143 -5.96 6.79 9.11
C HIS A 143 -4.70 6.76 8.23
N GLY A 144 -4.26 7.94 7.81
CA GLY A 144 -3.07 8.13 6.95
C GLY A 144 -3.43 8.27 5.47
N ARG A 145 -4.18 7.31 4.89
CA ARG A 145 -4.59 7.39 3.48
C ARG A 145 -5.78 8.31 3.24
N ASN A 146 -6.62 8.51 4.26
CA ASN A 146 -7.73 9.45 4.23
C ASN A 146 -7.29 10.88 3.84
N CYS A 147 -6.10 11.32 4.26
CA CYS A 147 -5.61 12.67 4.00
C CYS A 147 -5.35 12.88 2.51
N ILE A 148 -4.70 11.92 1.84
CA ILE A 148 -4.37 12.02 0.41
C ILE A 148 -5.64 12.07 -0.45
N ILE A 149 -6.62 11.18 -0.17
CA ILE A 149 -7.86 11.16 -0.95
C ILE A 149 -8.65 12.45 -0.71
N GLN A 150 -8.81 12.91 0.53
CA GLN A 150 -9.49 14.16 0.84
C GLN A 150 -8.83 15.37 0.15
N GLU A 151 -7.50 15.41 0.10
CA GLU A 151 -6.75 16.46 -0.59
C GLU A 151 -6.99 16.40 -2.12
N ILE A 152 -6.99 15.20 -2.73
CA ILE A 152 -7.35 15.03 -4.15
C ILE A 152 -8.76 15.54 -4.42
N LEU A 153 -9.74 15.22 -3.58
CA LEU A 153 -11.12 15.70 -3.73
C LEU A 153 -11.20 17.23 -3.63
N ALA A 154 -10.44 17.83 -2.72
CA ALA A 154 -10.38 19.27 -2.55
C ALA A 154 -9.81 19.97 -3.79
N TYR A 155 -8.70 19.44 -4.35
CA TYR A 155 -8.17 19.94 -5.63
C TYR A 155 -9.15 19.73 -6.78
N TYR A 156 -9.83 18.59 -6.85
CA TYR A 156 -10.86 18.34 -7.86
C TYR A 156 -11.97 19.42 -7.81
N LYS A 157 -12.54 19.69 -6.62
CA LYS A 157 -13.57 20.73 -6.47
C LYS A 157 -13.02 22.11 -6.83
N PHE A 158 -11.79 22.44 -6.42
CA PHE A 158 -11.15 23.69 -6.81
C PHE A 158 -10.99 23.81 -8.34
N LEU A 159 -10.41 22.81 -9.01
CA LEU A 159 -10.17 22.84 -10.46
C LEU A 159 -11.49 22.91 -11.25
N ARG A 160 -12.52 22.18 -10.81
CA ARG A 160 -13.84 22.22 -11.43
C ARG A 160 -14.53 23.57 -11.27
N ASN A 161 -14.49 24.15 -10.07
CA ASN A 161 -15.31 25.34 -9.76
C ASN A 161 -14.60 26.67 -10.00
N GLU A 162 -13.32 26.78 -9.64
CA GLU A 162 -12.55 28.03 -9.75
C GLU A 162 -11.83 28.14 -11.10
N ARG A 163 -11.27 27.02 -11.60
CA ARG A 163 -10.60 27.00 -12.92
C ARG A 163 -11.54 26.64 -14.08
N LYS A 164 -12.78 26.22 -13.80
CA LYS A 164 -13.77 25.79 -14.79
C LYS A 164 -13.27 24.66 -15.70
N PHE A 165 -12.39 23.80 -15.18
CA PHE A 165 -11.92 22.64 -15.94
C PHE A 165 -13.05 21.64 -16.16
N LYS A 166 -13.05 21.00 -17.34
CA LYS A 166 -13.90 19.85 -17.66
C LYS A 166 -13.31 18.59 -17.00
N ILE A 167 -13.24 18.61 -15.68
CA ILE A 167 -12.74 17.52 -14.86
C ILE A 167 -13.91 16.76 -14.24
N ASN A 168 -13.87 15.43 -14.31
CA ASN A 168 -14.85 14.56 -13.67
C ASN A 168 -14.17 13.58 -12.72
N ILE A 169 -14.93 13.04 -11.77
CA ILE A 169 -14.46 12.06 -10.80
C ILE A 169 -15.43 10.90 -10.63
N VAL A 170 -14.87 9.70 -10.50
CA VAL A 170 -15.60 8.47 -10.19
C VAL A 170 -14.97 7.81 -8.97
N LEU A 171 -15.77 7.59 -7.93
CA LEU A 171 -15.36 6.81 -6.75
C LEU A 171 -15.85 5.38 -6.88
N LEU A 172 -14.94 4.40 -6.84
CA LEU A 172 -15.28 2.98 -6.81
C LEU A 172 -15.07 2.44 -5.41
N SER A 173 -16.04 1.70 -4.86
CA SER A 173 -15.83 0.98 -3.62
C SER A 173 -16.76 -0.20 -3.42
N ALA A 174 -16.34 -1.18 -2.62
CA ALA A 174 -17.20 -2.25 -2.13
C ALA A 174 -18.04 -1.82 -0.93
N THR A 175 -17.46 -0.99 -0.07
CA THR A 175 -18.08 -0.43 1.13
C THR A 175 -17.86 1.07 1.10
N MET A 176 -18.81 1.91 1.49
CA MET A 176 -18.59 3.35 1.50
C MET A 176 -19.29 3.93 2.73
N PRO A 177 -18.58 4.66 3.61
CA PRO A 177 -19.24 5.39 4.68
C PRO A 177 -19.94 6.63 4.10
N GLU A 178 -20.89 7.19 4.86
CA GLU A 178 -21.43 8.53 4.60
C GLU A 178 -21.78 8.79 3.13
N VAL A 179 -22.40 7.80 2.46
CA VAL A 179 -22.71 7.87 1.02
C VAL A 179 -23.47 9.14 0.70
N GLU A 180 -24.44 9.50 1.54
CA GLU A 180 -25.25 10.71 1.43
C GLU A 180 -24.38 11.97 1.46
N ASN A 181 -23.60 12.19 2.53
CA ASN A 181 -22.75 13.38 2.67
C ASN A 181 -21.72 13.50 1.54
N LEU A 182 -21.07 12.39 1.18
CA LEU A 182 -20.03 12.41 0.15
C LEU A 182 -20.62 12.63 -1.24
N SER A 183 -21.81 12.08 -1.51
CA SER A 183 -22.53 12.30 -2.77
C SER A 183 -23.00 13.74 -2.91
N LEU A 184 -23.49 14.35 -1.82
CA LEU A 184 -23.87 15.77 -1.79
C LEU A 184 -22.65 16.67 -2.03
N TYR A 185 -21.54 16.41 -1.32
CA TYR A 185 -20.31 17.17 -1.48
C TYR A 185 -19.74 17.12 -2.91
N LEU A 186 -19.76 15.96 -3.56
CA LEU A 186 -19.29 15.78 -4.94
C LEU A 186 -20.32 16.15 -5.99
N GLU A 187 -21.58 16.35 -5.61
CA GLU A 187 -22.74 16.40 -6.51
C GLU A 187 -22.80 15.14 -7.40
N ALA A 188 -22.54 13.97 -6.79
CA ALA A 188 -22.36 12.72 -7.48
C ALA A 188 -23.65 11.89 -7.56
N LYS A 189 -23.87 11.24 -8.70
CA LYS A 189 -24.91 10.23 -8.86
C LYS A 189 -24.41 8.91 -8.26
N VAL A 190 -25.20 8.35 -7.34
CA VAL A 190 -24.88 7.08 -6.68
C VAL A 190 -25.42 5.92 -7.51
N ILE A 191 -24.55 5.00 -7.88
CA ILE A 191 -24.89 3.70 -8.49
C ILE A 191 -24.57 2.64 -7.45
N GLN A 192 -25.62 2.16 -6.78
CA GLN A 192 -25.49 1.14 -5.74
C GLN A 192 -26.04 -0.20 -6.25
N MET A 193 -25.23 -1.26 -6.10
CA MET A 193 -25.65 -2.64 -6.32
C MET A 193 -25.64 -3.37 -4.99
N GLU A 194 -26.79 -3.92 -4.60
CA GLU A 194 -26.90 -4.67 -3.35
C GLU A 194 -26.71 -6.17 -3.55
N LYS A 195 -27.16 -6.69 -4.69
CA LYS A 195 -27.02 -8.10 -5.03
C LYS A 195 -25.60 -8.42 -5.45
N ARG A 196 -25.03 -9.46 -4.83
CA ARG A 196 -23.77 -10.05 -5.26
C ARG A 196 -24.03 -11.02 -6.42
N PRO A 197 -23.09 -11.17 -7.36
CA PRO A 197 -23.13 -12.27 -8.33
C PRO A 197 -23.15 -13.66 -7.68
N ILE A 198 -22.64 -13.78 -6.45
CA ILE A 198 -22.64 -15.01 -5.64
C ILE A 198 -23.08 -14.67 -4.22
N GLU A 199 -24.08 -15.39 -3.71
CA GLU A 199 -24.52 -15.30 -2.30
C GLU A 199 -23.44 -15.80 -1.34
N ILE A 200 -23.33 -15.14 -0.19
CA ILE A 200 -22.40 -15.51 0.87
C ILE A 200 -23.20 -15.97 2.08
N GLU A 201 -23.00 -17.22 2.47
CA GLU A 201 -23.43 -17.74 3.76
C GLU A 201 -22.47 -17.25 4.84
N ILE A 202 -23.00 -16.67 5.91
CA ILE A 202 -22.21 -16.15 7.03
C ILE A 202 -22.50 -16.99 8.27
N LYS A 203 -21.48 -17.67 8.81
CA LYS A 203 -21.54 -18.44 10.05
C LYS A 203 -20.75 -17.73 11.14
N ARG A 204 -21.40 -17.44 12.26
CA ARG A 204 -20.74 -16.92 13.47
C ARG A 204 -20.53 -18.07 14.44
N VAL A 205 -19.29 -18.22 14.90
CA VAL A 205 -18.88 -19.33 15.76
C VAL A 205 -18.29 -18.76 17.04
N LYS A 206 -18.85 -19.13 18.18
CA LYS A 206 -18.28 -18.75 19.47
C LYS A 206 -17.08 -19.62 19.77
N VAL A 207 -15.94 -18.99 20.02
CA VAL A 207 -14.67 -19.69 20.28
C VAL A 207 -14.79 -20.67 21.45
N GLU A 208 -15.52 -20.28 22.50
CA GLU A 208 -15.71 -21.07 23.73
C GLU A 208 -16.37 -22.45 23.50
N GLU A 209 -17.25 -22.57 22.49
CA GLU A 209 -17.95 -23.82 22.15
C GLU A 209 -17.00 -24.88 21.56
N PHE A 210 -15.86 -24.45 21.02
CA PHE A 210 -14.92 -25.30 20.28
C PHE A 210 -13.57 -25.48 20.96
N ILE A 211 -13.29 -24.78 22.06
CA ILE A 211 -12.09 -25.01 22.88
C ILE A 211 -12.36 -25.92 24.10
N GLY A 212 -13.63 -26.15 24.47
CA GLY A 212 -13.99 -27.01 25.60
C GLY A 212 -13.60 -26.44 26.97
N LYS A 213 -13.80 -27.23 28.03
CA LYS A 213 -13.35 -26.88 29.39
C LYS A 213 -11.83 -27.07 29.46
N GLN A 214 -11.10 -25.97 29.58
CA GLN A 214 -9.66 -25.98 29.77
C GLN A 214 -9.32 -25.69 31.23
N GLU A 215 -8.29 -26.38 31.74
CA GLU A 215 -7.81 -26.16 33.10
C GLU A 215 -7.23 -24.75 33.25
N LYS A 216 -7.60 -24.10 34.34
CA LYS A 216 -7.16 -22.75 34.68
C LYS A 216 -6.49 -22.74 36.03
N SER A 217 -5.46 -21.90 36.17
CA SER A 217 -4.85 -21.58 37.45
C SER A 217 -5.87 -20.90 38.38
N ARG A 218 -5.56 -20.81 39.68
CA ARG A 218 -6.37 -20.06 40.65
C ARG A 218 -6.55 -18.58 40.28
N LYS A 219 -5.69 -18.02 39.42
CA LYS A 219 -5.78 -16.65 38.90
C LYS A 219 -6.63 -16.52 37.63
N GLY A 220 -7.19 -17.63 37.13
CA GLY A 220 -8.05 -17.66 35.94
C GLY A 220 -7.31 -17.78 34.60
N GLU A 221 -5.99 -17.99 34.62
CA GLU A 221 -5.15 -18.17 33.43
C GLU A 221 -5.15 -19.63 32.97
N PHE A 222 -5.13 -19.90 31.67
CA PHE A 222 -5.05 -21.27 31.18
C PHE A 222 -3.70 -21.90 31.54
N LEU A 223 -3.71 -23.16 31.98
CA LEU A 223 -2.48 -23.89 32.32
C LEU A 223 -1.62 -24.17 31.08
N ASP A 224 -2.24 -24.52 29.95
CA ASP A 224 -1.55 -24.59 28.66
C ASP A 224 -1.51 -23.17 28.03
N PRO A 225 -0.30 -22.59 27.86
CA PRO A 225 -0.12 -21.24 27.35
C PRO A 225 -0.71 -21.01 25.95
N ILE A 226 -0.92 -22.06 25.15
CA ILE A 226 -1.48 -21.93 23.80
C ILE A 226 -2.90 -21.34 23.84
N TYR A 227 -3.68 -21.66 24.87
CA TYR A 227 -5.03 -21.14 25.06
C TYR A 227 -5.03 -19.71 25.62
N SER A 228 -3.92 -19.26 26.20
CA SER A 228 -3.74 -17.87 26.61
C SER A 228 -3.44 -16.95 25.42
N ASN A 229 -2.85 -17.48 24.34
CA ASN A 229 -2.63 -16.74 23.10
C ASN A 229 -3.95 -16.59 22.31
N TYR A 230 -4.40 -15.34 22.15
CA TYR A 230 -5.62 -14.99 21.42
C TYR A 230 -5.72 -15.61 20.02
N TYR A 231 -4.64 -15.58 19.24
CA TYR A 231 -4.62 -16.05 17.86
C TYR A 231 -4.67 -17.58 17.78
N LEU A 232 -3.85 -18.25 18.59
CA LEU A 232 -3.75 -19.71 18.57
C LEU A 232 -5.01 -20.37 19.17
N ARG A 233 -5.56 -19.79 20.24
CA ARG A 233 -6.85 -20.24 20.81
C ARG A 233 -7.95 -20.29 19.74
N LYS A 234 -8.03 -19.28 18.87
CA LYS A 234 -9.02 -19.24 17.79
C LYS A 234 -8.70 -20.19 16.64
N ALA A 235 -7.42 -20.39 16.32
CA ALA A 235 -7.02 -21.41 15.36
C ALA A 235 -7.38 -22.83 15.83
N ILE A 236 -7.20 -23.12 17.13
CA ILE A 236 -7.64 -24.38 17.75
C ILE A 236 -9.16 -24.53 17.64
N ALA A 237 -9.93 -23.47 17.93
CA ALA A 237 -11.38 -23.49 17.75
C ALA A 237 -11.77 -23.83 16.31
N PHE A 238 -11.11 -23.25 15.31
CA PHE A 238 -11.33 -23.59 13.90
C PHE A 238 -10.95 -25.03 13.56
N ILE A 239 -9.81 -25.52 14.04
CA ILE A 239 -9.38 -26.91 13.85
C ILE A 239 -10.41 -27.87 14.47
N ASN A 240 -10.90 -27.58 15.67
CA ASN A 240 -11.91 -28.40 16.34
C ASN A 240 -13.27 -28.32 15.65
N TYR A 241 -13.63 -27.16 15.11
CA TYR A 241 -14.82 -26.98 14.26
C TYR A 241 -14.76 -27.91 13.03
N VAL A 242 -13.61 -28.00 12.36
CA VAL A 242 -13.38 -28.94 11.25
C VAL A 242 -13.41 -30.40 11.74
N LYS A 243 -12.68 -30.74 12.81
CA LYS A 243 -12.59 -32.13 13.33
C LYS A 243 -13.92 -32.66 13.85
N LYS A 244 -14.81 -31.80 14.38
CA LYS A 244 -16.17 -32.16 14.80
C LYS A 244 -17.13 -32.34 13.62
N GLY A 245 -16.72 -32.03 12.39
CA GLY A 245 -17.54 -32.20 11.19
C GLY A 245 -18.52 -31.06 10.92
N GLU A 246 -18.42 -29.93 11.65
CA GLU A 246 -19.27 -28.75 11.42
C GLU A 246 -19.03 -28.11 10.03
N ILE A 247 -17.84 -28.36 9.47
CA ILE A 247 -17.51 -28.10 8.08
C ILE A 247 -16.62 -29.18 7.51
N ASN A 248 -16.94 -29.61 6.30
CA ASN A 248 -16.05 -30.45 5.51
C ASN A 248 -15.22 -29.59 4.55
N LEU A 249 -13.89 -29.63 4.71
CA LEU A 249 -12.99 -28.86 3.85
C LEU A 249 -13.06 -29.31 2.39
N SER A 250 -13.48 -30.54 2.07
CA SER A 250 -13.60 -30.99 0.68
C SER A 250 -14.64 -30.21 -0.12
N ASP A 251 -15.63 -29.63 0.54
CA ASP A 251 -16.78 -28.98 -0.12
C ASP A 251 -16.41 -27.64 -0.78
N TYR A 252 -15.28 -27.06 -0.37
CA TYR A 252 -14.79 -25.78 -0.84
C TYR A 252 -13.40 -25.93 -1.44
N LYS A 253 -13.15 -25.43 -2.65
CA LYS A 253 -11.84 -25.63 -3.29
C LYS A 253 -10.70 -24.98 -2.51
N GLN A 254 -10.88 -23.76 -2.01
CA GLN A 254 -9.86 -23.03 -1.25
C GLN A 254 -10.44 -22.20 -0.09
N PHE A 255 -9.66 -22.10 0.99
CA PHE A 255 -9.94 -21.25 2.15
C PHE A 255 -8.90 -20.12 2.29
N LEU A 256 -9.38 -18.93 2.62
CA LEU A 256 -8.54 -17.83 3.11
C LEU A 256 -8.80 -17.62 4.60
N VAL A 257 -7.79 -17.86 5.44
CA VAL A 257 -7.87 -17.66 6.89
C VAL A 257 -7.25 -16.31 7.24
N TYR A 258 -8.04 -15.38 7.72
CA TYR A 258 -7.58 -14.04 8.09
C TYR A 258 -7.04 -13.99 9.52
N THR A 259 -5.85 -13.42 9.65
CA THR A 259 -5.25 -12.96 10.90
C THR A 259 -4.61 -11.59 10.65
N ASN A 260 -4.12 -10.87 11.67
CA ASN A 260 -3.64 -9.49 11.48
C ASN A 260 -2.20 -9.23 11.91
N THR A 261 -1.44 -10.26 12.29
CA THR A 261 0.01 -10.16 12.52
C THR A 261 0.76 -11.17 11.67
N ARG A 262 2.03 -10.88 11.41
CA ARG A 262 2.90 -11.75 10.59
C ARG A 262 3.16 -13.06 11.31
N ARG A 263 3.63 -12.97 12.56
CA ARG A 263 3.87 -14.09 13.46
C ARG A 263 2.64 -14.99 13.60
N SER A 264 1.46 -14.42 13.82
CA SER A 264 0.25 -15.23 13.91
C SER A 264 -0.11 -15.92 12.59
N ALA A 265 0.20 -15.34 11.43
CA ALA A 265 -0.06 -16.01 10.15
C ALA A 265 0.80 -17.27 9.98
N GLU A 266 2.08 -17.19 10.36
CA GLU A 266 3.02 -18.31 10.37
C GLU A 266 2.57 -19.40 11.36
N GLU A 267 2.40 -19.05 12.64
CA GLU A 267 2.07 -20.02 13.70
C GLU A 267 0.71 -20.71 13.45
N ILE A 268 -0.30 -19.98 12.96
CA ILE A 268 -1.61 -20.55 12.62
C ILE A 268 -1.49 -21.51 11.43
N ALA A 269 -0.72 -21.15 10.39
CA ALA A 269 -0.54 -22.00 9.22
C ALA A 269 0.14 -23.32 9.57
N GLU A 270 1.19 -23.28 10.39
CA GLU A 270 1.88 -24.47 10.90
C GLU A 270 0.94 -25.36 11.73
N LEU A 271 0.15 -24.75 12.63
CA LEU A 271 -0.80 -25.48 13.47
C LEU A 271 -1.88 -26.16 12.62
N ILE A 272 -2.47 -25.45 11.65
CA ILE A 272 -3.47 -26.01 10.73
C ILE A 272 -2.87 -27.14 9.89
N GLN A 273 -1.67 -26.96 9.34
CA GLN A 273 -0.97 -27.97 8.54
C GLN A 273 -0.72 -29.25 9.34
N LYS A 274 -0.27 -29.10 10.60
CA LYS A 274 -0.01 -30.23 11.52
C LYS A 274 -1.28 -30.99 11.87
N GLU A 275 -2.32 -30.26 12.28
CA GLU A 275 -3.53 -30.85 12.87
C GLU A 275 -4.54 -31.37 11.85
N LEU A 276 -4.67 -30.69 10.70
CA LEU A 276 -5.63 -31.05 9.65
C LEU A 276 -4.99 -31.77 8.46
N LYS A 277 -3.65 -31.79 8.37
CA LYS A 277 -2.90 -32.47 7.30
C LYS A 277 -3.31 -32.05 5.88
N VAL A 278 -3.72 -30.78 5.71
CA VAL A 278 -4.09 -30.17 4.42
C VAL A 278 -3.03 -29.18 3.96
N ASN A 279 -2.77 -29.10 2.65
CA ASN A 279 -1.74 -28.21 2.11
C ASN A 279 -2.04 -26.74 2.46
N THR A 280 -1.25 -26.18 3.36
CA THR A 280 -1.46 -24.87 3.97
C THR A 280 -0.24 -23.99 3.76
N THR A 281 -0.45 -22.70 3.54
CA THR A 281 0.63 -21.71 3.51
C THR A 281 0.18 -20.41 4.19
N TYR A 282 1.09 -19.44 4.29
CA TYR A 282 0.80 -18.14 4.86
C TYR A 282 1.24 -16.99 3.95
N HIS A 283 0.59 -15.84 4.08
CA HIS A 283 0.89 -14.63 3.31
C HIS A 283 0.85 -13.35 4.17
N HIS A 284 1.97 -12.63 4.22
CA HIS A 284 2.04 -11.32 4.86
C HIS A 284 3.13 -10.42 4.27
N ALA A 285 3.10 -9.12 4.61
CA ALA A 285 4.08 -8.11 4.15
C ALA A 285 5.54 -8.51 4.39
N GLY A 286 5.84 -9.21 5.49
CA GLY A 286 7.19 -9.68 5.81
C GLY A 286 7.76 -10.77 4.89
N LEU A 287 6.93 -11.42 4.07
CA LEU A 287 7.44 -12.39 3.10
C LEU A 287 8.18 -11.68 1.96
N PRO A 288 9.23 -12.31 1.42
CA PRO A 288 9.82 -11.91 0.15
C PRO A 288 8.72 -11.73 -0.91
N ILE A 289 8.82 -10.68 -1.72
CA ILE A 289 7.72 -10.34 -2.64
C ILE A 289 7.54 -11.43 -3.71
N GLU A 290 8.59 -12.21 -3.99
CA GLU A 290 8.60 -13.36 -4.89
C GLU A 290 7.70 -14.44 -4.32
N ARG A 291 7.88 -14.74 -3.03
CA ARG A 291 7.06 -15.72 -2.32
C ARG A 291 5.61 -15.27 -2.29
N ARG A 292 5.36 -13.98 -2.05
CA ARG A 292 4.01 -13.40 -2.14
C ARG A 292 3.40 -13.55 -3.53
N LYS A 293 4.11 -13.14 -4.59
CA LYS A 293 3.67 -13.30 -5.97
C LYS A 293 3.42 -14.75 -6.34
N GLN A 294 4.29 -15.67 -5.92
CA GLN A 294 4.13 -17.10 -6.15
C GLN A 294 2.85 -17.60 -5.49
N ILE A 295 2.62 -17.28 -4.22
CA ILE A 295 1.39 -17.66 -3.52
C ILE A 295 0.15 -17.04 -4.19
N GLU A 296 0.22 -15.76 -4.59
CA GLU A 296 -0.85 -15.09 -5.34
C GLU A 296 -1.14 -15.75 -6.70
N ASP A 297 -0.10 -16.17 -7.42
CA ASP A 297 -0.23 -16.87 -8.71
C ASP A 297 -0.76 -18.30 -8.52
N ASP A 298 -0.24 -19.05 -7.54
CA ASP A 298 -0.70 -20.40 -7.18
C ASP A 298 -2.16 -20.41 -6.71
N MET A 299 -2.57 -19.32 -6.05
CA MET A 299 -3.95 -19.07 -5.65
C MET A 299 -4.87 -18.84 -6.85
N ARG A 300 -4.37 -18.24 -7.93
CA ARG A 300 -5.12 -17.93 -9.17
C ARG A 300 -5.16 -19.08 -10.17
N LYS A 301 -4.02 -19.71 -10.44
CA LYS A 301 -3.82 -20.62 -11.59
C LYS A 301 -4.22 -22.06 -11.29
N GLY A 302 -4.14 -22.51 -10.04
CA GLY A 302 -4.33 -23.94 -9.69
C GLY A 302 -3.34 -24.88 -10.40
N LYS A 303 -3.34 -26.15 -10.03
CA LYS A 303 -2.59 -27.23 -10.70
C LYS A 303 -3.48 -27.92 -11.75
N ILE A 304 -2.90 -28.20 -12.92
CA ILE A 304 -3.39 -29.20 -13.87
C ILE A 304 -2.96 -30.57 -13.33
N LYS A 305 -3.88 -31.55 -13.25
CA LYS A 305 -3.57 -32.85 -12.65
C LYS A 305 -2.74 -33.74 -13.57
N ASN A 306 -2.94 -33.67 -14.89
CA ASN A 306 -2.35 -34.59 -15.86
C ASN A 306 -1.82 -33.87 -17.11
N LYS A 307 -0.68 -34.31 -17.66
CA LYS A 307 -0.12 -33.81 -18.93
C LYS A 307 -1.10 -33.95 -20.12
N GLU A 308 -1.98 -34.95 -20.10
CA GLU A 308 -3.00 -35.16 -21.16
C GLU A 308 -4.14 -34.11 -21.15
N GLU A 309 -4.40 -33.46 -20.01
CA GLU A 309 -5.38 -32.35 -19.92
C GLU A 309 -4.80 -31.01 -20.39
N GLU A 310 -3.48 -30.92 -20.56
CA GLU A 310 -2.79 -29.71 -21.02
C GLU A 310 -2.99 -29.50 -22.53
N GLU A 311 -3.16 -30.59 -23.29
CA GLU A 311 -3.39 -30.57 -24.74
C GLU A 311 -4.87 -30.35 -25.12
N ARG A 312 -5.80 -30.74 -24.24
CA ARG A 312 -7.22 -30.41 -24.38
C ARG A 312 -7.45 -29.04 -23.75
N LYS A 313 -7.60 -27.99 -24.57
CA LYS A 313 -8.02 -26.63 -24.15
C LYS A 313 -9.46 -26.60 -23.59
N GLU A 314 -9.86 -27.57 -22.78
CA GLU A 314 -11.14 -27.60 -22.08
C GLU A 314 -11.04 -26.71 -20.83
N SER A 315 -11.83 -25.64 -20.85
CA SER A 315 -12.30 -24.81 -19.74
C SER A 315 -11.50 -24.84 -18.42
N GLN A 316 -10.99 -23.66 -18.02
CA GLN A 316 -10.35 -23.33 -16.72
C GLN A 316 -11.14 -23.77 -15.45
N THR A 317 -12.33 -24.36 -15.58
CA THR A 317 -13.27 -24.73 -14.52
C THR A 317 -12.81 -25.87 -13.62
N ASN A 318 -11.85 -26.71 -14.05
CA ASN A 318 -11.41 -27.92 -13.32
C ASN A 318 -10.04 -27.83 -12.62
N LEU A 319 -9.37 -26.67 -12.64
CA LEU A 319 -8.09 -26.48 -11.95
C LEU A 319 -8.28 -26.56 -10.41
N GLN A 320 -7.51 -27.42 -9.74
CA GLN A 320 -7.49 -27.47 -8.27
C GLN A 320 -6.48 -26.46 -7.73
N PRO A 321 -6.82 -25.62 -6.74
CA PRO A 321 -5.86 -24.69 -6.16
C PRO A 321 -4.69 -25.46 -5.53
N PHE A 322 -3.46 -24.93 -5.66
CA PHE A 322 -2.29 -25.60 -5.09
C PHE A 322 -2.39 -25.67 -3.56
N TYR A 323 -2.67 -24.54 -2.92
CA TYR A 323 -2.91 -24.44 -1.48
C TYR A 323 -4.39 -24.57 -1.17
N LYS A 324 -4.72 -25.47 -0.24
CA LYS A 324 -6.09 -25.64 0.28
C LYS A 324 -6.46 -24.50 1.23
N ILE A 325 -5.50 -24.12 2.09
CA ILE A 325 -5.67 -23.05 3.09
C ILE A 325 -4.54 -22.05 2.94
N ILE A 326 -4.87 -20.76 2.88
CA ILE A 326 -3.90 -19.66 2.93
C ILE A 326 -4.21 -18.81 4.14
N VAL A 327 -3.29 -18.73 5.10
CA VAL A 327 -3.42 -17.87 6.28
C VAL A 327 -2.81 -16.50 5.98
N ALA A 328 -3.59 -15.43 5.99
CA ALA A 328 -3.09 -14.15 5.52
C ALA A 328 -3.51 -12.93 6.34
N THR A 329 -2.61 -11.95 6.32
CA THR A 329 -2.84 -10.59 6.84
C THR A 329 -3.53 -9.68 5.83
N ASP A 330 -3.80 -8.44 6.22
CA ASP A 330 -4.37 -7.36 5.38
C ASP A 330 -3.78 -7.34 3.96
N THR A 331 -2.49 -7.66 3.82
CA THR A 331 -1.79 -7.66 2.52
C THR A 331 -2.33 -8.59 1.44
N LEU A 332 -2.98 -9.71 1.77
CA LEU A 332 -3.67 -10.55 0.79
C LEU A 332 -5.18 -10.48 0.98
N SER A 333 -5.59 -10.46 2.25
CA SER A 333 -6.98 -10.41 2.67
C SER A 333 -7.68 -9.10 2.32
N LEU A 334 -6.92 -8.06 1.93
CA LEU A 334 -7.43 -6.80 1.36
C LEU A 334 -6.83 -6.47 -0.02
N SER A 335 -5.88 -7.26 -0.57
CA SER A 335 -5.29 -7.01 -1.90
C SER A 335 -6.17 -7.40 -3.07
N ILE A 336 -6.04 -6.71 -4.20
CA ILE A 336 -7.01 -6.78 -5.30
C ILE A 336 -6.96 -8.14 -6.02
N ASN A 337 -8.17 -8.67 -6.27
CA ASN A 337 -8.49 -9.73 -7.22
C ASN A 337 -8.13 -11.19 -6.84
N THR A 338 -8.38 -11.58 -5.59
CA THR A 338 -8.34 -12.99 -5.17
C THR A 338 -9.59 -13.35 -4.34
N ASN A 339 -10.67 -13.69 -5.03
CA ASN A 339 -11.81 -14.35 -4.38
C ASN A 339 -11.45 -15.80 -4.08
N VAL A 340 -12.03 -16.36 -3.02
CA VAL A 340 -11.89 -17.76 -2.58
C VAL A 340 -13.26 -18.36 -2.34
N ASP A 341 -13.36 -19.68 -2.28
CA ASP A 341 -14.63 -20.34 -2.01
C ASP A 341 -15.11 -20.04 -0.59
N ALA A 342 -14.20 -20.08 0.39
CA ALA A 342 -14.51 -19.81 1.78
C ALA A 342 -13.47 -18.90 2.46
N VAL A 343 -13.93 -18.06 3.39
CA VAL A 343 -13.10 -17.25 4.26
C VAL A 343 -13.33 -17.61 5.73
N VAL A 344 -12.27 -17.55 6.52
CA VAL A 344 -12.32 -17.77 7.98
C VAL A 344 -11.68 -16.57 8.66
N ILE A 345 -12.41 -15.88 9.52
CA ILE A 345 -11.92 -14.70 10.24
C ILE A 345 -11.57 -15.12 11.67
N LEU A 346 -10.27 -15.15 11.98
CA LEU A 346 -9.78 -15.46 13.33
C LEU A 346 -9.41 -14.19 14.11
N ALA A 347 -8.84 -13.17 13.45
CA ALA A 347 -8.46 -11.93 14.16
C ALA A 347 -9.53 -10.83 14.03
N LEU A 348 -10.06 -10.36 15.17
CA LEU A 348 -10.97 -9.22 15.28
C LEU A 348 -10.40 -8.10 16.18
N LYS A 349 -9.26 -8.35 16.86
CA LYS A 349 -8.54 -7.39 17.71
C LYS A 349 -7.14 -7.10 17.15
N ARG A 350 -6.72 -5.84 17.15
CA ARG A 350 -5.37 -5.36 16.87
C ARG A 350 -4.67 -5.01 18.19
N PHE A 351 -3.65 -5.78 18.56
CA PHE A 351 -2.85 -5.53 19.77
C PHE A 351 -1.73 -4.52 19.51
N ASN A 352 -2.15 -3.27 19.26
CA ASN A 352 -1.27 -2.09 19.24
C ASN A 352 -1.25 -1.44 20.65
N PRO A 353 -0.43 -0.41 20.94
CA PRO A 353 -0.40 0.23 22.27
C PRO A 353 -1.76 0.65 22.82
N ALA A 354 -2.74 0.94 21.94
CA ALA A 354 -4.10 1.33 22.28
C ALA A 354 -5.14 0.19 22.30
N LYS A 355 -4.74 -1.08 22.05
CA LYS A 355 -5.61 -2.27 21.90
C LYS A 355 -6.97 -1.98 21.24
N THR A 356 -7.03 -2.00 19.91
CA THR A 356 -8.24 -1.63 19.16
C THR A 356 -8.88 -2.84 18.48
N TYR A 357 -10.13 -2.74 18.07
CA TYR A 357 -10.75 -3.73 17.18
C TYR A 357 -10.30 -3.51 15.73
N VAL A 358 -10.40 -4.56 14.92
CA VAL A 358 -10.36 -4.46 13.46
C VAL A 358 -11.58 -3.67 12.99
N GLU A 359 -11.39 -2.78 12.03
CA GLU A 359 -12.46 -1.90 11.55
C GLU A 359 -13.61 -2.70 10.91
N PRO A 360 -14.88 -2.30 11.09
CA PRO A 360 -16.02 -3.00 10.48
C PRO A 360 -15.92 -3.10 8.94
N SER A 361 -15.35 -2.07 8.30
CA SER A 361 -15.09 -2.04 6.86
C SER A 361 -14.09 -3.12 6.44
N THR A 362 -13.01 -3.32 7.20
CA THR A 362 -12.03 -4.39 7.00
C THR A 362 -12.70 -5.76 7.05
N ILE A 363 -13.53 -6.00 8.08
CA ILE A 363 -14.25 -7.28 8.26
C ILE A 363 -15.17 -7.54 7.05
N ALA A 364 -15.95 -6.54 6.64
CA ALA A 364 -16.86 -6.66 5.50
C ALA A 364 -16.11 -6.93 4.17
N GLN A 365 -14.93 -6.34 3.99
CA GLN A 365 -14.09 -6.60 2.82
C GLN A 365 -13.56 -8.03 2.77
N ILE A 366 -13.15 -8.58 3.91
CA ILE A 366 -12.68 -9.96 4.02
C ILE A 366 -13.82 -10.94 3.75
N ILE A 367 -14.99 -10.73 4.38
CA ILE A 367 -16.23 -11.47 4.08
C ILE A 367 -16.48 -11.42 2.57
N GLY A 368 -16.29 -10.24 1.97
CA GLY A 368 -16.47 -10.04 0.55
C GLY A 368 -15.51 -10.76 -0.39
N ARG A 369 -14.56 -11.55 0.09
CA ARG A 369 -13.77 -12.44 -0.77
C ARG A 369 -14.38 -13.82 -0.95
N ALA A 370 -15.36 -14.18 -0.13
CA ALA A 370 -16.04 -15.46 -0.24
C ALA A 370 -16.88 -15.52 -1.52
N GLY A 371 -16.79 -16.64 -2.22
CA GLY A 371 -17.44 -16.90 -3.50
C GLY A 371 -16.64 -16.39 -4.71
N ARG A 372 -16.23 -17.31 -5.59
CA ARG A 372 -15.54 -17.01 -6.85
C ARG A 372 -16.53 -16.92 -8.03
N PRO A 373 -16.78 -15.71 -8.60
CA PRO A 373 -17.66 -15.54 -9.75
C PRO A 373 -17.29 -16.50 -10.89
N GLY A 374 -18.26 -17.30 -11.36
CA GLY A 374 -18.06 -18.29 -12.40
C GLY A 374 -17.45 -19.63 -11.95
N TYR A 375 -17.13 -19.81 -10.67
CA TYR A 375 -16.55 -21.05 -10.14
C TYR A 375 -17.32 -21.61 -8.93
N SER A 376 -17.62 -20.80 -7.93
CA SER A 376 -18.32 -21.24 -6.71
C SER A 376 -19.85 -21.10 -6.89
N ARG A 377 -20.62 -22.05 -6.35
CA ARG A 377 -22.10 -21.93 -6.30
C ARG A 377 -22.57 -20.97 -5.20
N ARG A 378 -21.87 -20.96 -4.07
CA ARG A 378 -22.05 -20.07 -2.91
C ARG A 378 -20.69 -19.75 -2.30
N GLY A 379 -20.56 -18.60 -1.67
CA GLY A 379 -19.42 -18.27 -0.81
C GLY A 379 -19.73 -18.60 0.65
N LEU A 380 -18.72 -18.96 1.43
CA LEU A 380 -18.85 -19.14 2.88
C LEU A 380 -17.93 -18.19 3.63
N ALA A 381 -18.44 -17.52 4.66
CA ALA A 381 -17.64 -16.76 5.62
C ALA A 381 -17.89 -17.27 7.04
N ILE A 382 -16.84 -17.74 7.71
CA ILE A 382 -16.89 -18.22 9.10
C ILE A 382 -16.15 -17.24 10.00
N ILE A 383 -16.84 -16.72 11.01
CA ILE A 383 -16.30 -15.70 11.91
C ILE A 383 -16.18 -16.29 13.31
N PHE A 384 -14.95 -16.48 13.78
CA PHE A 384 -14.68 -16.95 15.14
C PHE A 384 -14.59 -15.75 16.09
N GLU A 385 -15.61 -15.57 16.91
CA GLU A 385 -15.75 -14.42 17.82
C GLU A 385 -15.70 -14.82 19.30
N GLU A 386 -15.08 -13.95 20.09
CA GLU A 386 -15.17 -13.92 21.55
C GLU A 386 -16.32 -13.01 21.98
N LYS A 387 -16.78 -13.16 23.23
CA LYS A 387 -17.95 -12.45 23.77
C LYS A 387 -17.88 -10.92 23.59
N ASP A 388 -16.70 -10.32 23.71
CA ASP A 388 -16.49 -8.88 23.57
C ASP A 388 -16.39 -8.40 22.11
N GLU A 389 -16.29 -9.31 21.14
CA GLU A 389 -16.14 -9.00 19.72
C GLU A 389 -17.47 -8.99 18.95
N HIS A 390 -18.55 -9.51 19.54
CA HIS A 390 -19.86 -9.62 18.89
C HIS A 390 -20.32 -8.28 18.26
N LYS A 391 -20.15 -7.18 19.02
CA LYS A 391 -20.54 -5.83 18.58
C LYS A 391 -19.78 -5.34 17.35
N ILE A 392 -18.49 -5.70 17.19
CA ILE A 392 -17.72 -5.24 16.02
C ILE A 392 -18.15 -6.02 14.76
N VAL A 393 -18.52 -7.29 14.92
CA VAL A 393 -19.05 -8.11 13.85
C VAL A 393 -20.43 -7.61 13.42
N ASP A 394 -21.32 -7.27 14.37
CA ASP A 394 -22.63 -6.69 14.06
C ASP A 394 -22.50 -5.41 13.23
N LYS A 395 -21.61 -4.51 13.63
CA LYS A 395 -21.32 -3.29 12.86
C LYS A 395 -20.90 -3.60 11.42
N ALA A 396 -20.06 -4.61 11.22
CA ALA A 396 -19.60 -4.99 9.88
C ALA A 396 -20.74 -5.53 9.01
N LEU A 397 -21.62 -6.36 9.58
CA LEU A 397 -22.76 -6.97 8.88
C LEU A 397 -23.88 -5.96 8.59
N ASN A 398 -24.12 -5.04 9.52
CA ASN A 398 -25.09 -3.95 9.38
C ASN A 398 -24.58 -2.79 8.52
N LYS A 399 -23.36 -2.89 7.97
CA LYS A 399 -22.71 -1.85 7.17
C LYS A 399 -22.46 -0.52 7.93
N GLU A 400 -22.32 -0.60 9.25
CA GLU A 400 -21.98 0.52 10.13
C GLU A 400 -20.46 0.75 10.15
N TYR A 401 -19.94 1.32 9.07
CA TYR A 401 -18.49 1.47 8.86
C TYR A 401 -17.85 2.65 9.60
N GLY A 402 -18.66 3.53 10.20
CA GLY A 402 -18.22 4.74 10.87
C GLY A 402 -18.17 5.97 9.95
N THR A 403 -17.59 7.05 10.47
CA THR A 403 -17.53 8.36 9.81
C THR A 403 -16.14 8.68 9.28
N ILE A 404 -16.08 9.46 8.20
CA ILE A 404 -14.84 9.98 7.64
C ILE A 404 -14.35 11.08 8.57
N LYS A 405 -13.27 10.79 9.31
CA LYS A 405 -12.66 11.75 10.23
C LYS A 405 -11.98 12.89 9.47
N GLU A 406 -11.88 14.04 10.13
CA GLU A 406 -11.07 15.14 9.65
C GLU A 406 -9.64 14.68 9.29
N PRO A 407 -9.01 15.27 8.27
CA PRO A 407 -7.62 15.00 7.92
C PRO A 407 -6.69 15.21 9.12
N LEU A 408 -5.75 14.30 9.34
CA LEU A 408 -4.77 14.45 10.43
C LEU A 408 -3.63 15.42 10.06
N ASP A 409 -3.39 15.63 8.77
CA ASP A 409 -2.26 16.40 8.25
C ASP A 409 -2.69 17.72 7.58
N TYR A 410 -3.35 18.58 8.38
CA TYR A 410 -3.74 19.92 7.94
C TYR A 410 -2.52 20.74 7.48
N ALA A 411 -1.38 20.64 8.17
CA ALA A 411 -0.17 21.38 7.84
C ALA A 411 0.33 21.07 6.42
N GLN A 412 0.36 19.81 6.01
CA GLN A 412 0.78 19.47 4.65
C GLN A 412 -0.19 20.00 3.60
N THR A 413 -1.50 19.83 3.81
CA THR A 413 -2.51 20.30 2.85
C THR A 413 -2.45 21.82 2.71
N VAL A 414 -2.42 22.55 3.83
CA VAL A 414 -2.32 24.00 3.87
C VAL A 414 -1.06 24.47 3.14
N LEU A 415 0.09 23.86 3.43
CA LEU A 415 1.35 24.22 2.81
C LEU A 415 1.31 24.04 1.29
N ARG A 416 0.74 22.94 0.80
CA ARG A 416 0.59 22.67 -0.65
C ARG A 416 -0.36 23.65 -1.32
N TRP A 417 -1.38 24.12 -0.64
CA TRP A 417 -2.25 25.15 -1.19
C TRP A 417 -1.62 26.52 -1.29
N ILE A 418 -0.87 26.92 -0.27
CA ILE A 418 -0.08 28.15 -0.32
C ILE A 418 0.98 28.02 -1.43
N TYR A 419 1.67 26.88 -1.50
CA TYR A 419 2.66 26.57 -2.54
C TYR A 419 2.09 26.70 -3.95
N THR A 420 0.87 26.22 -4.16
CA THR A 420 0.18 26.33 -5.46
C THR A 420 -0.58 27.66 -5.64
N LYS A 421 -0.24 28.67 -4.83
CA LYS A 421 -0.74 30.06 -4.88
C LYS A 421 -2.26 30.19 -4.81
N LYS A 422 -2.92 29.28 -4.08
CA LYS A 422 -4.38 29.30 -3.89
C LYS A 422 -4.75 30.13 -2.67
N ASN A 423 -5.94 30.72 -2.70
CA ASN A 423 -6.51 31.31 -1.51
C ASN A 423 -6.85 30.20 -0.51
N ILE A 424 -6.28 30.31 0.69
CA ILE A 424 -6.46 29.33 1.77
C ILE A 424 -7.90 29.27 2.27
N ASP A 425 -8.67 30.34 2.15
CA ASP A 425 -10.09 30.35 2.55
C ASP A 425 -10.94 29.44 1.65
N LEU A 426 -10.46 29.12 0.45
CA LEU A 426 -11.11 28.16 -0.44
C LEU A 426 -10.93 26.72 0.05
N LEU A 427 -10.00 26.46 0.97
CA LEU A 427 -9.84 25.16 1.60
C LEU A 427 -11.11 24.76 2.35
N SER A 428 -11.59 25.57 3.28
CA SER A 428 -12.80 25.26 4.04
C SER A 428 -14.03 25.12 3.15
N LYS A 429 -14.04 25.79 1.99
CA LYS A 429 -15.11 25.69 0.98
C LYS A 429 -15.04 24.39 0.17
N TYR A 430 -13.85 23.95 -0.24
CA TYR A 430 -13.69 22.83 -1.18
C TYR A 430 -13.19 21.55 -0.55
N GLY A 431 -12.59 21.59 0.63
CA GLY A 431 -12.17 20.42 1.37
C GLY A 431 -13.35 19.69 2.02
N TYR A 432 -13.35 18.36 1.96
CA TYR A 432 -14.27 17.55 2.74
C TYR A 432 -13.79 17.50 4.20
N ASN A 433 -14.63 17.88 5.16
CA ASN A 433 -14.32 17.86 6.60
C ASN A 433 -13.07 18.63 7.03
N TYR A 434 -12.76 19.75 6.38
CA TYR A 434 -11.70 20.68 6.82
C TYR A 434 -12.29 21.86 7.61
N SER A 435 -11.94 21.97 8.89
CA SER A 435 -12.45 23.03 9.77
C SER A 435 -11.60 24.31 9.70
N PRO A 436 -12.22 25.51 9.62
CA PRO A 436 -11.52 26.80 9.64
C PRO A 436 -10.55 26.97 10.81
N GLY A 437 -10.92 26.49 12.00
CA GLY A 437 -10.07 26.55 13.20
C GLY A 437 -8.76 25.77 13.03
N LYS A 438 -8.84 24.53 12.53
CA LYS A 438 -7.65 23.68 12.30
C LYS A 438 -6.77 24.19 11.17
N ILE A 439 -7.36 24.82 10.15
CA ILE A 439 -6.60 25.51 9.10
C ILE A 439 -5.77 26.64 9.72
N LYS A 440 -6.36 27.45 10.61
CA LYS A 440 -5.65 28.52 11.31
C LYS A 440 -4.53 27.98 12.20
N GLU A 441 -4.77 26.92 12.97
CA GLU A 441 -3.74 26.24 13.76
C GLU A 441 -2.57 25.75 12.87
N ALA A 442 -2.88 25.18 11.71
CA ALA A 442 -1.88 24.71 10.75
C ALA A 442 -1.05 25.86 10.15
N ILE A 443 -1.66 27.00 9.83
CA ILE A 443 -0.96 28.21 9.38
C ILE A 443 0.04 28.66 10.46
N THR A 444 -0.42 28.81 11.71
CA THR A 444 0.43 29.23 12.83
C THR A 444 1.59 28.26 13.04
N TYR A 445 1.34 26.95 12.94
CA TYR A 445 2.40 25.95 12.99
C TYR A 445 3.43 26.13 11.86
N LEU A 446 2.99 26.33 10.62
CA LEU A 446 3.87 26.53 9.46
C LEU A 446 4.69 27.82 9.53
N GLU A 447 4.12 28.91 10.06
CA GLU A 447 4.84 30.15 10.36
C GLU A 447 5.94 29.92 11.42
N ASN A 448 5.59 29.21 12.51
CA ASN A 448 6.53 28.92 13.60
C ASN A 448 7.74 28.09 13.15
N ILE A 449 7.54 27.16 12.20
CA ILE A 449 8.64 26.38 11.62
C ILE A 449 9.33 27.08 10.44
N LYS A 450 8.94 28.33 10.12
CA LYS A 450 9.44 29.13 8.99
C LYS A 450 9.27 28.45 7.62
N ALA A 451 8.21 27.64 7.47
CA ALA A 451 7.85 27.05 6.18
C ALA A 451 7.07 28.02 5.29
N ILE A 452 6.37 28.98 5.90
CA ILE A 452 5.65 30.05 5.20
C ILE A 452 5.95 31.39 5.85
N ASN A 453 5.82 32.47 5.07
CA ASN A 453 5.87 33.85 5.53
C ASN A 453 4.58 34.58 5.16
N LYS A 454 4.17 35.53 6.00
CA LYS A 454 3.08 36.45 5.67
C LYS A 454 3.62 37.66 4.92
N THR A 455 3.08 37.91 3.73
CA THR A 455 3.40 39.07 2.89
C THR A 455 2.73 40.34 3.45
N THR A 456 3.21 41.49 3.01
CA THR A 456 2.65 42.83 3.36
C THR A 456 1.18 42.97 3.03
N ASN A 457 0.69 42.24 2.02
CA ASN A 457 -0.71 42.23 1.58
C ASN A 457 -1.59 41.22 2.32
N GLY A 458 -1.09 40.60 3.40
CA GLY A 458 -1.80 39.62 4.20
C GLY A 458 -1.90 38.21 3.59
N LYS A 459 -1.32 37.98 2.40
CA LYS A 459 -1.23 36.65 1.76
C LYS A 459 -0.04 35.87 2.30
N TYR A 460 -0.08 34.55 2.19
CA TYR A 460 1.03 33.67 2.57
C TYR A 460 1.88 33.30 1.35
N GLU A 461 3.20 33.24 1.55
CA GLU A 461 4.17 32.73 0.59
C GLU A 461 5.01 31.62 1.21
N VAL A 462 5.44 30.67 0.38
CA VAL A 462 6.23 29.53 0.82
C VAL A 462 7.71 29.89 0.85
N THR A 463 8.43 29.51 1.90
CA THR A 463 9.88 29.69 2.01
C THR A 463 10.62 28.57 1.28
N PRO A 464 11.94 28.68 1.03
CA PRO A 464 12.72 27.55 0.48
C PRO A 464 12.59 26.25 1.29
N LEU A 465 12.40 26.35 2.61
CA LEU A 465 12.12 25.21 3.48
C LEU A 465 10.72 24.63 3.23
N GLY A 466 9.72 25.49 3.14
CA GLY A 466 8.36 25.08 2.82
C GLY A 466 8.21 24.47 1.43
N GLU A 467 9.01 24.87 0.44
CA GLU A 467 9.01 24.25 -0.89
C GLU A 467 9.48 22.79 -0.86
N ILE A 468 10.42 22.47 0.03
CA ILE A 468 10.89 21.09 0.21
C ILE A 468 9.77 20.26 0.84
N PHE A 469 9.14 20.78 1.89
CA PHE A 469 8.06 20.08 2.58
C PHE A 469 6.80 19.95 1.70
N SER A 470 6.47 20.95 0.87
CA SER A 470 5.28 20.86 0.00
C SER A 470 5.33 19.68 -0.97
N TYR A 471 6.53 19.31 -1.44
CA TYR A 471 6.71 18.27 -2.44
C TYR A 471 7.12 16.90 -1.85
N GLU A 472 8.07 16.87 -0.91
CA GLU A 472 8.79 15.64 -0.53
C GLU A 472 8.37 15.05 0.83
N LEU A 473 7.79 15.84 1.75
CA LEU A 473 7.72 15.49 3.17
C LEU A 473 6.55 16.13 3.91
N VAL A 474 5.91 15.35 4.78
CA VAL A 474 5.03 15.92 5.82
C VAL A 474 5.85 16.89 6.69
N PRO A 475 5.38 18.13 6.98
CA PRO A 475 6.25 19.18 7.52
C PRO A 475 6.72 18.83 8.93
N LYS A 476 5.87 18.15 9.71
CA LYS A 476 6.20 17.63 11.04
C LYS A 476 7.38 16.65 11.00
N ILE A 477 7.39 15.76 10.02
CA ILE A 477 8.44 14.75 9.83
C ILE A 477 9.72 15.42 9.34
N GLY A 478 9.61 16.30 8.34
CA GLY A 478 10.74 17.07 7.81
C GLY A 478 11.43 17.93 8.87
N MET A 479 10.66 18.53 9.79
CA MET A 479 11.22 19.30 10.90
C MET A 479 11.96 18.46 11.93
N ASN A 480 11.52 17.24 12.19
CA ASN A 480 12.27 16.32 13.06
C ASN A 480 13.62 15.98 12.43
N LEU A 481 13.66 15.70 11.13
CA LEU A 481 14.92 15.50 10.41
C LEU A 481 15.83 16.71 10.49
N LEU A 482 15.30 17.91 10.22
CA LEU A 482 16.09 19.13 10.23
C LEU A 482 16.69 19.40 11.63
N LYS A 483 15.91 19.17 12.70
CA LYS A 483 16.41 19.28 14.08
C LYS A 483 17.54 18.28 14.37
N ILE A 484 17.41 17.05 13.87
CA ILE A 484 18.46 16.02 13.96
C ILE A 484 19.72 16.50 13.23
N ILE A 485 19.58 16.97 11.99
CA ILE A 485 20.71 17.46 11.19
C ILE A 485 21.41 18.61 11.93
N ILE A 486 20.67 19.64 12.37
CA ILE A 486 21.24 20.79 13.09
C ILE A 486 21.96 20.36 14.37
N LYS A 487 21.36 19.46 15.15
CA LYS A 487 21.95 18.95 16.39
C LYS A 487 23.26 18.20 16.15
N PHE A 488 23.30 17.36 15.11
CA PHE A 488 24.52 16.62 14.77
C PHE A 488 25.54 17.50 14.05
N ASP A 489 25.12 18.52 13.30
CA ASP A 489 26.08 19.41 12.62
C ASP A 489 27.01 20.10 13.62
N GLN A 490 26.49 20.46 14.80
CA GLN A 490 27.29 21.01 15.90
C GLN A 490 28.40 20.05 16.41
N THR A 491 28.26 18.74 16.18
CA THR A 491 29.20 17.72 16.69
C THR A 491 30.05 17.08 15.60
N VAL A 492 29.62 17.11 14.34
CA VAL A 492 30.31 16.46 13.20
C VAL A 492 30.61 17.40 12.03
N GLU A 493 30.64 18.72 12.23
CA GLU A 493 30.87 19.71 11.15
C GLU A 493 32.15 19.44 10.33
N ASN A 494 33.21 18.94 10.98
CA ASN A 494 34.51 18.63 10.39
C ASN A 494 34.61 17.24 9.73
N GLU A 495 33.57 16.41 9.84
CA GLU A 495 33.51 15.08 9.23
C GLU A 495 33.34 15.14 7.71
N ASN A 496 33.73 14.06 7.01
CA ASN A 496 33.52 13.97 5.57
C ASN A 496 32.01 14.03 5.24
N PRO A 497 31.58 14.80 4.22
CA PRO A 497 30.18 14.92 3.81
C PRO A 497 29.44 13.59 3.58
N LEU A 498 30.13 12.54 3.13
CA LEU A 498 29.56 11.20 2.95
C LEU A 498 29.13 10.57 4.28
N SER A 499 30.00 10.61 5.29
CA SER A 499 29.72 10.11 6.64
C SER A 499 28.52 10.84 7.25
N ARG A 500 28.49 12.17 7.12
CA ARG A 500 27.37 13.01 7.57
C ARG A 500 26.07 12.67 6.84
N SER A 501 26.12 12.50 5.52
CA SER A 501 24.93 12.14 4.72
C SER A 501 24.36 10.76 5.10
N ILE A 502 25.23 9.77 5.34
CA ILE A 502 24.83 8.45 5.83
C ILE A 502 24.23 8.58 7.24
N LEU A 503 24.90 9.28 8.15
CA LEU A 503 24.41 9.47 9.52
C LEU A 503 23.02 10.12 9.55
N TYR A 504 22.81 11.19 8.80
CA TYR A 504 21.51 11.87 8.72
C TYR A 504 20.44 10.97 8.08
N ALA A 505 20.78 10.26 7.00
CA ALA A 505 19.83 9.38 6.31
C ALA A 505 19.39 8.20 7.19
N PHE A 506 20.33 7.60 7.92
CA PHE A 506 20.04 6.55 8.89
C PHE A 506 19.24 7.11 10.06
N SER A 507 19.67 8.21 10.66
CA SER A 507 18.97 8.83 11.79
C SER A 507 17.50 9.12 11.46
N TYR A 508 17.20 9.60 10.25
CA TYR A 508 15.83 9.74 9.76
C TYR A 508 15.10 8.40 9.65
N SER A 509 15.68 7.46 8.90
CA SER A 509 15.03 6.18 8.57
C SER A 509 14.66 5.41 9.85
N PHE A 510 15.48 5.51 10.90
CA PHE A 510 15.24 4.86 12.18
C PHE A 510 14.36 5.66 13.17
N THR A 511 14.15 6.97 12.97
CA THR A 511 13.24 7.78 13.81
C THR A 511 11.85 7.95 13.21
N VAL A 512 11.72 7.85 11.89
CA VAL A 512 10.47 8.12 11.16
C VAL A 512 9.76 6.84 10.73
N ASP A 513 10.50 5.82 10.28
CA ASP A 513 9.90 4.50 10.11
C ASP A 513 9.95 3.78 11.46
N GLU A 514 8.79 3.59 12.08
CA GLU A 514 8.62 2.68 13.23
C GLU A 514 9.04 1.22 12.92
N GLU A 515 9.57 0.94 11.72
CA GLU A 515 10.15 -0.33 11.30
C GLU A 515 11.38 -0.73 12.14
N GLY A 516 12.07 0.23 12.78
CA GLY A 516 13.22 -0.02 13.67
C GLY A 516 12.93 -0.85 14.92
N LYS A 517 11.66 -1.19 15.21
CA LYS A 517 11.30 -2.12 16.29
C LYS A 517 11.32 -3.60 15.87
N ASN A 518 11.45 -3.90 14.58
CA ASN A 518 11.35 -5.27 14.09
C ASN A 518 12.74 -5.89 13.87
N ARG A 519 13.06 -6.88 14.71
CA ARG A 519 14.19 -7.78 14.47
C ARG A 519 13.84 -8.68 13.29
N TYR A 520 14.63 -8.59 12.23
CA TYR A 520 14.60 -9.52 11.12
C TYR A 520 15.94 -10.25 11.05
N SER A 521 16.01 -11.35 10.30
CA SER A 521 17.24 -12.06 10.00
C SER A 521 17.51 -12.02 8.49
N LEU A 522 18.72 -11.62 8.11
CA LEU A 522 19.29 -11.82 6.78
C LEU A 522 20.47 -12.79 6.87
N GLN A 523 20.76 -13.44 5.74
CA GLN A 523 21.90 -14.34 5.58
C GLN A 523 23.22 -13.55 5.66
N LYS A 524 24.23 -14.18 6.28
CA LYS A 524 25.51 -13.62 6.73
C LYS A 524 26.39 -12.96 5.65
N ASP A 525 26.08 -13.10 4.37
CA ASP A 525 27.03 -12.83 3.27
C ASP A 525 26.53 -11.81 2.23
N SER A 526 25.77 -10.79 2.62
CA SER A 526 25.44 -9.68 1.70
C SER A 526 26.65 -8.77 1.46
N VAL A 527 26.92 -8.47 0.18
CA VAL A 527 27.97 -7.52 -0.28
C VAL A 527 27.80 -6.14 0.36
N PHE A 528 26.56 -5.71 0.60
CA PHE A 528 26.25 -4.46 1.30
C PHE A 528 26.70 -4.50 2.77
N LEU A 529 26.61 -5.65 3.42
CA LEU A 529 27.06 -5.83 4.81
C LEU A 529 28.59 -5.88 4.92
N LYS A 530 29.27 -6.53 3.96
CA LYS A 530 30.72 -6.44 3.80
C LYS A 530 31.16 -4.99 3.56
N TYR A 531 30.45 -4.24 2.71
CA TYR A 531 30.70 -2.82 2.43
C TYR A 531 30.46 -1.90 3.64
N LEU A 532 29.40 -2.12 4.42
CA LEU A 532 29.16 -1.40 5.69
C LEU A 532 30.24 -1.71 6.73
N GLY A 533 30.74 -2.94 6.78
CA GLY A 533 31.89 -3.34 7.59
C GLY A 533 33.21 -2.69 7.14
N GLU A 534 33.45 -2.58 5.83
CA GLU A 534 34.59 -1.86 5.26
C GLU A 534 34.50 -0.34 5.49
N LEU A 535 33.30 0.24 5.39
CA LEU A 535 33.01 1.62 5.74
C LEU A 535 33.29 1.87 7.22
N LYS A 536 32.90 0.97 8.14
CA LYS A 536 33.28 1.04 9.56
C LYS A 536 34.81 1.10 9.73
N GLY A 537 35.55 0.26 9.01
CA GLY A 537 37.02 0.25 9.02
C GLY A 537 37.64 1.55 8.50
N LYS A 538 37.09 2.12 7.42
CA LYS A 538 37.53 3.40 6.84
C LYS A 538 37.12 4.61 7.67
N LEU A 539 35.92 4.62 8.25
CA LEU A 539 35.40 5.64 9.18
C LEU A 539 36.25 5.70 10.45
N ASN A 540 36.57 4.53 11.03
CA ASN A 540 37.46 4.45 12.19
C ASN A 540 38.88 4.94 11.85
N LYS A 541 39.40 4.66 10.64
CA LYS A 541 40.69 5.18 10.15
C LYS A 541 40.68 6.70 9.93
N TYR A 542 39.59 7.25 9.40
CA TYR A 542 39.41 8.69 9.17
C TYR A 542 39.29 9.48 10.48
N ALA A 543 38.55 8.94 11.46
CA ALA A 543 38.45 9.49 12.81
C ALA A 543 39.82 9.49 13.53
N TYR A 544 40.61 8.43 13.34
CA TYR A 544 41.93 8.29 13.97
C TYR A 544 42.99 9.22 13.39
N GLN A 545 42.97 9.48 12.07
CA GLN A 545 44.02 10.26 11.40
C GLN A 545 43.89 11.79 11.55
N ARG A 546 42.72 12.33 11.93
CA ARG A 546 42.53 13.79 11.92
C ARG A 546 42.35 14.49 13.27
N ILE A 547 41.96 13.79 14.34
CA ILE A 547 41.40 14.51 15.52
C ILE A 547 42.07 14.15 16.86
N GLY A 548 42.82 13.03 16.97
CA GLY A 548 43.47 12.66 18.24
C GLY A 548 42.51 12.44 19.43
N ILE A 549 41.19 12.48 19.20
CA ILE A 549 40.12 12.21 20.17
C ILE A 549 39.09 11.31 19.49
N LYS A 550 38.67 10.27 20.22
CA LYS A 550 37.69 9.28 19.79
C LYS A 550 36.29 9.92 19.83
N VAL A 551 35.81 10.44 18.69
CA VAL A 551 34.38 10.74 18.54
C VAL A 551 33.69 9.41 18.24
N GLU A 552 33.06 8.81 19.25
CA GLU A 552 32.24 7.62 19.07
C GLU A 552 30.84 8.05 18.62
N PRO A 553 30.40 7.75 17.37
CA PRO A 553 29.00 7.64 17.05
C PRO A 553 28.26 6.87 18.16
N PRO A 554 27.03 7.29 18.53
CA PRO A 554 26.30 6.62 19.61
C PRO A 554 26.22 5.11 19.37
N ASP A 555 26.32 4.30 20.43
CA ASP A 555 26.41 2.83 20.36
C ASP A 555 25.33 2.16 19.49
N CYS A 556 24.17 2.82 19.30
CA CYS A 556 23.12 2.39 18.39
C CYS A 556 23.56 2.34 16.91
N PHE A 557 24.44 3.26 16.48
CA PHE A 557 25.00 3.29 15.13
C PHE A 557 25.93 2.11 14.88
N TYR A 558 26.84 1.84 15.83
CA TYR A 558 27.79 0.72 15.71
C TYR A 558 27.11 -0.64 15.88
N SER A 559 26.12 -0.76 16.76
CA SER A 559 25.33 -1.99 16.90
C SER A 559 24.53 -2.33 15.64
N ILE A 560 24.03 -1.34 14.89
CA ILE A 560 23.38 -1.58 13.58
C ILE A 560 24.39 -2.05 12.52
N LEU A 561 25.64 -1.58 12.59
CA LEU A 561 26.75 -2.03 11.72
C LEU A 561 27.35 -3.38 12.15
N GLU A 562 27.29 -3.73 13.44
CA GLU A 562 27.81 -4.98 14.03
C GLU A 562 26.83 -6.14 13.99
N TYR A 563 25.53 -5.85 13.90
CA TYR A 563 24.47 -6.85 13.69
C TYR A 563 23.74 -6.63 12.35
N PRO A 564 24.44 -6.78 11.21
CA PRO A 564 23.93 -6.67 9.84
C PRO A 564 22.60 -7.37 9.53
N ASN A 565 22.31 -8.43 10.28
CA ASN A 565 21.12 -9.25 10.12
C ASN A 565 19.82 -8.46 10.37
N LEU A 566 19.91 -7.27 11.00
CA LEU A 566 18.78 -6.43 11.44
C LEU A 566 18.31 -5.37 10.43
N ILE A 567 18.88 -5.28 9.23
CA ILE A 567 18.55 -4.24 8.23
C ILE A 567 17.93 -4.88 6.97
N PRO A 568 16.60 -5.04 6.87
CA PRO A 568 16.00 -5.54 5.64
C PRO A 568 14.94 -4.63 5.05
N THR A 569 14.75 -4.87 3.75
CA THR A 569 13.58 -4.59 2.91
C THR A 569 13.74 -3.44 1.91
N ASP A 570 13.06 -3.62 0.77
CA ASP A 570 12.71 -2.58 -0.21
C ASP A 570 12.27 -1.27 0.47
N ASN A 571 11.61 -1.36 1.63
CA ASN A 571 11.15 -0.21 2.40
C ASN A 571 12.31 0.57 3.02
N LEU A 572 13.30 -0.09 3.63
CA LEU A 572 14.43 0.60 4.24
C LEU A 572 15.36 1.22 3.19
N ALA A 573 15.61 0.52 2.08
CA ALA A 573 16.34 1.09 0.96
C ALA A 573 15.61 2.31 0.38
N GLU A 574 14.28 2.26 0.26
CA GLU A 574 13.46 3.41 -0.15
C GLU A 574 13.47 4.53 0.89
N SER A 575 13.48 4.19 2.18
CA SER A 575 13.54 5.16 3.27
C SER A 575 14.87 5.91 3.28
N LEU A 576 15.98 5.19 3.18
CA LEU A 576 17.32 5.78 3.04
C LEU A 576 17.44 6.63 1.78
N ARG A 577 16.91 6.14 0.64
CA ARG A 577 16.87 6.90 -0.62
C ARG A 577 16.11 8.22 -0.44
N LYS A 578 14.91 8.19 0.14
CA LYS A 578 14.10 9.39 0.42
C LYS A 578 14.82 10.33 1.38
N SER A 579 15.43 9.80 2.43
CA SER A 579 16.20 10.59 3.39
C SER A 579 17.34 11.34 2.70
N ALA A 580 18.09 10.64 1.85
CA ALA A 580 19.16 11.21 1.06
C ALA A 580 18.63 12.27 0.08
N GLU A 581 17.47 12.04 -0.55
CA GLU A 581 16.79 13.03 -1.40
C GLU A 581 16.44 14.31 -0.65
N ILE A 582 15.97 14.18 0.58
CA ILE A 582 15.66 15.34 1.42
C ILE A 582 16.93 16.12 1.77
N ILE A 583 17.99 15.42 2.21
CA ILE A 583 19.28 16.04 2.54
C ILE A 583 19.83 16.77 1.32
N PHE A 584 19.74 16.14 0.13
CA PHE A 584 20.13 16.75 -1.13
C PHE A 584 19.35 18.05 -1.39
N GLN A 585 18.03 18.05 -1.23
CA GLN A 585 17.19 19.22 -1.47
C GLN A 585 17.45 20.36 -0.46
N LEU A 586 17.66 20.02 0.81
CA LEU A 586 18.03 20.98 1.87
C LEU A 586 19.39 21.62 1.57
N SER A 587 20.37 20.80 1.19
CA SER A 587 21.73 21.25 0.85
C SER A 587 21.73 22.11 -0.42
N ARG A 588 21.01 21.68 -1.47
CA ARG A 588 20.88 22.41 -2.73
C ARG A 588 20.25 23.80 -2.56
N ARG A 589 19.28 23.93 -1.65
CA ARG A 589 18.65 25.23 -1.31
C ARG A 589 19.42 26.04 -0.27
N GLY A 590 20.58 25.55 0.20
CA GLY A 590 21.43 26.25 1.15
C GLY A 590 20.88 26.32 2.58
N ILE A 591 19.95 25.43 2.93
CA ILE A 591 19.37 25.35 4.30
C ILE A 591 20.33 24.61 5.25
N ILE A 592 21.09 23.66 4.72
CA ILE A 592 22.16 22.94 5.42
C ILE A 592 23.44 23.02 4.58
N ASP A 593 24.56 22.48 5.09
CA ASP A 593 25.86 22.50 4.43
C ASP A 593 25.79 22.04 2.95
N LYS A 594 26.25 22.91 2.05
CA LYS A 594 26.29 22.67 0.59
C LYS A 594 27.21 21.49 0.22
N LYS A 595 28.20 21.15 1.06
CA LYS A 595 29.10 20.02 0.83
C LYS A 595 28.36 18.67 0.83
N LEU A 596 27.19 18.60 1.45
CA LEU A 596 26.36 17.38 1.52
C LEU A 596 25.67 17.05 0.20
N GLN A 597 25.61 17.98 -0.76
CA GLN A 597 24.87 17.80 -2.00
C GLN A 597 25.37 16.60 -2.82
N LYS A 598 26.70 16.47 -3.02
CA LYS A 598 27.25 15.36 -3.81
C LYS A 598 27.08 14.02 -3.10
N SER A 599 27.35 13.97 -1.80
CA SER A 599 27.27 12.74 -1.00
C SER A 599 25.84 12.22 -0.82
N SER A 600 24.87 13.12 -0.66
CA SER A 600 23.46 12.76 -0.59
C SER A 600 22.93 12.28 -1.94
N LEU A 601 23.31 12.92 -3.06
CA LEU A 601 23.00 12.43 -4.41
C LEU A 601 23.60 11.04 -4.67
N PHE A 602 24.84 10.82 -4.25
CA PHE A 602 25.48 9.50 -4.30
C PHE A 602 24.66 8.46 -3.52
N LEU A 603 24.28 8.77 -2.28
CA LEU A 603 23.48 7.86 -1.44
C LEU A 603 22.11 7.57 -2.05
N MET A 604 21.45 8.56 -2.66
CA MET A 604 20.20 8.35 -3.42
C MET A 604 20.39 7.33 -4.55
N ASN A 605 21.42 7.52 -5.37
CA ASN A 605 21.71 6.64 -6.51
C ASN A 605 22.09 5.24 -6.04
N LEU A 606 22.94 5.13 -5.01
CA LEU A 606 23.32 3.86 -4.41
C LEU A 606 22.10 3.08 -3.92
N MET A 607 21.18 3.73 -3.20
CA MET A 607 19.97 3.07 -2.72
C MET A 607 18.98 2.72 -3.84
N ARG A 608 18.95 3.50 -4.94
CA ARG A 608 18.19 3.17 -6.15
C ARG A 608 18.73 1.90 -6.81
N GLU A 609 20.05 1.82 -7.03
CA GLU A 609 20.69 0.64 -7.61
C GLU A 609 20.55 -0.58 -6.70
N TYR A 610 20.68 -0.39 -5.38
CA TYR A 610 20.41 -1.45 -4.41
C TYR A 610 18.97 -1.95 -4.49
N ARG A 611 17.96 -1.07 -4.59
CA ARG A 611 16.57 -1.49 -4.85
C ARG A 611 16.42 -2.24 -6.17
N LYS A 612 17.10 -1.82 -7.24
CA LYS A 612 17.08 -2.54 -8.52
C LYS A 612 17.68 -3.94 -8.38
N LEU A 613 18.79 -4.10 -7.67
CA LEU A 613 19.37 -5.42 -7.39
C LEU A 613 18.40 -6.29 -6.61
N LEU A 614 17.83 -5.75 -5.52
CA LEU A 614 16.80 -6.44 -4.74
C LEU A 614 15.56 -6.79 -5.58
N ILE A 615 15.33 -6.11 -6.72
CA ILE A 615 14.26 -6.39 -7.68
C ILE A 615 14.70 -7.36 -8.78
N ARG A 616 15.95 -7.30 -9.26
CA ARG A 616 16.50 -8.18 -10.30
C ARG A 616 16.83 -9.56 -9.78
N GLU A 617 17.32 -9.70 -8.54
CA GLU A 617 17.41 -10.98 -7.85
C GLU A 617 16.05 -11.71 -7.87
N ARG A 618 14.95 -10.97 -7.77
CA ARG A 618 13.57 -11.51 -7.88
C ARG A 618 13.25 -12.14 -9.23
N ASP A 619 13.88 -11.66 -10.30
CA ASP A 619 13.68 -12.13 -11.67
C ASP A 619 14.75 -13.17 -12.09
N ILE A 620 15.97 -13.11 -11.54
CA ILE A 620 17.09 -14.04 -11.81
C ILE A 620 16.96 -15.36 -11.03
N ILE A 621 16.37 -15.36 -9.82
CA ILE A 621 16.03 -16.59 -9.07
C ILE A 621 15.09 -17.52 -9.89
N LYS A 622 14.48 -17.03 -10.97
CA LYS A 622 13.75 -17.87 -11.93
C LYS A 622 14.63 -18.67 -12.89
N ARG A 623 15.94 -18.42 -13.02
CA ARG A 623 16.75 -18.94 -14.14
C ARG A 623 18.15 -19.46 -13.83
N GLU A 624 18.86 -19.05 -12.78
CA GLU A 624 20.30 -19.35 -12.69
C GLU A 624 20.78 -19.79 -11.29
N SER A 625 21.93 -20.48 -11.30
CA SER A 625 22.59 -21.05 -10.12
C SER A 625 23.32 -19.97 -9.32
N GLN A 626 23.44 -20.19 -8.01
CA GLN A 626 24.02 -19.25 -7.03
C GLN A 626 25.43 -18.73 -7.43
N THR A 627 26.18 -19.50 -8.20
CA THR A 627 27.54 -19.21 -8.68
C THR A 627 27.61 -18.16 -9.81
N GLU A 628 26.54 -18.02 -10.60
CA GLU A 628 26.46 -17.02 -11.68
C GLU A 628 26.09 -15.62 -11.12
N ILE A 629 25.34 -15.59 -10.02
CA ILE A 629 25.00 -14.37 -9.29
C ILE A 629 26.25 -13.74 -8.65
N GLU A 630 27.12 -14.55 -8.05
CA GLU A 630 28.39 -14.09 -7.49
C GLU A 630 29.30 -13.47 -8.57
N LYS A 631 29.42 -14.13 -9.73
CA LYS A 631 30.17 -13.60 -10.89
C LYS A 631 29.55 -12.31 -11.45
N PHE A 632 28.23 -12.20 -11.49
CA PHE A 632 27.54 -10.99 -11.95
C PHE A 632 27.70 -9.81 -10.98
N LEU A 633 27.68 -10.06 -9.67
CA LEU A 633 27.91 -9.04 -8.65
C LEU A 633 29.37 -8.57 -8.67
N GLU A 634 30.34 -9.49 -8.83
CA GLU A 634 31.75 -9.16 -9.02
C GLU A 634 31.99 -8.35 -10.31
N SER A 635 31.28 -8.67 -11.40
CA SER A 635 31.40 -7.93 -12.66
C SER A 635 30.66 -6.58 -12.69
N SER A 636 29.55 -6.46 -11.96
CA SER A 636 28.68 -5.26 -11.97
C SER A 636 29.07 -4.22 -10.92
N PHE A 637 29.65 -4.67 -9.81
CA PHE A 637 30.22 -3.85 -8.74
C PHE A 637 31.74 -4.04 -8.68
N SER A 638 32.41 -4.00 -9.84
CA SER A 638 33.87 -4.00 -9.84
C SER A 638 34.38 -2.80 -9.05
N LYS A 639 35.44 -3.02 -8.27
CA LYS A 639 36.16 -1.97 -7.52
C LYS A 639 36.53 -0.79 -8.45
N GLU A 640 36.77 -1.08 -9.72
CA GLU A 640 37.09 -0.10 -10.77
C GLU A 640 35.87 0.76 -11.15
N LYS A 641 34.69 0.17 -11.36
CA LYS A 641 33.47 0.94 -11.66
C LYS A 641 33.03 1.81 -10.49
N PHE A 642 33.28 1.35 -9.25
CA PHE A 642 33.10 2.14 -8.03
C PHE A 642 34.10 3.30 -7.91
N LEU A 643 35.37 3.09 -8.32
CA LEU A 643 36.41 4.12 -8.37
C LEU A 643 36.22 5.12 -9.52
N GLU A 644 35.58 4.69 -10.61
CA GLU A 644 35.23 5.53 -11.77
C GLU A 644 34.01 6.44 -11.49
N ILE A 645 33.12 6.00 -10.59
CA ILE A 645 31.93 6.75 -10.13
C ILE A 645 32.28 7.74 -8.99
N MET A 646 33.35 7.47 -8.24
CA MET A 646 33.92 8.36 -7.19
C MET A 646 34.75 9.48 -7.80
#